data_AF-A0A0E0JGZ0-F1
#
_entry.id   AF-A0A0E0JGZ0-F1
#
_cell.length_a   1.000
_cell.length_b   1.000
_cell.length_c   1.000
_cell.angle_alpha   90.00
_cell.angle_beta   90.00
_cell.angle_gamma   90.00
#
_symmetry.space_group_name_H-M   'P 1'
#
loop_
_entity.id
_entity.type
_entity.pdbx_description
1 polymer ?
#
loop_
_entity_poly.entity_id
_entity_poly.type
_entity_poly.pdbx_seq_one_letter_code
_entity_poly.pdbx_strand_id
1 'polypeptide(L)'
;MAAAAAEQQQEEEVIIVGAGPSGLAAAACLSLRGVTSLVLERDDCVASLWRHRTYDRVRLHLAKRYCALPHAPHAGDSPTYLPRDDFIRYLDAYASRFGVRTRLRREVRSARYDAERARWVVDAVDLATGKAEVYTARYLVAAAGENDEKVVPEVAGMETFPGKVVHAVDYRSAEGFKGKSVLVVGGGNSGMEIAYDLSTSGAAAAVSIVVRGEVHLVSREIWSVGMTLQRNHLPTWAVDKVVLLMCAVVFGGDTARYGLRRPAVGPFAMKMTTPAYPVFDVGTFAKIRSGEIRVVRAGIKSVRGSDVEFLDGRRHAFDAIVFATGYRSTTKQWLKRYCALPHAPHAGDSPTYLPRDDFIRYLDAYASRFGVRTRLRREVRSARYDAERARWVVDAVDLATGKAEVYTARYLVAAAGENDEKVVPEVAGMETFPGKVVHAVDYRSAEGFKGKSVLVVGGGNSGMEIAYDLAVGGATTSIVVRSELHLVSKEIWNLAMTLYRYLPVWAIDKVVLLMCAVVFGDTAHYGLRRPAVGPFTMKVTTTMYPVLDVGTFAKIRSGEIRVLRSGLKSVRGSDVEFADGHRHAFDAIVFATGYRSTTRQWLKSDDGLIGDDGMAARSYPDHWKGENGLYCAGMVRRGLYGSYEDAEHIADDISKQLRSSKPTPNSGSA
;
A
#
# COMPACT_ATOMS: atom_id res chain seq x y z
N MET A 1 36.97 2.56 -31.39
CA MET A 1 35.94 3.60 -31.20
C MET A 1 34.59 3.05 -31.63
N ALA A 2 33.80 2.55 -30.68
CA ALA A 2 32.39 2.28 -30.91
C ALA A 2 31.62 3.53 -30.48
N ALA A 3 31.04 4.24 -31.45
CA ALA A 3 30.17 5.38 -31.17
C ALA A 3 28.96 4.87 -30.39
N ALA A 4 28.83 5.29 -29.13
CA ALA A 4 27.57 5.17 -28.39
C ALA A 4 26.51 5.90 -29.21
N ALA A 5 25.51 5.17 -29.71
CA ALA A 5 24.39 5.76 -30.42
C ALA A 5 23.74 6.80 -29.51
N ALA A 6 23.75 8.06 -29.93
CA ALA A 6 23.08 9.13 -29.21
C ALA A 6 21.59 8.76 -29.08
N GLU A 7 21.13 8.49 -27.85
CA GLU A 7 19.72 8.34 -27.55
C GLU A 7 19.02 9.64 -27.99
N GLN A 8 18.11 9.53 -28.97
CA GLN A 8 17.30 10.66 -29.42
C GLN A 8 16.37 11.06 -28.28
N GLN A 9 16.78 12.07 -27.53
CA GLN A 9 16.03 12.63 -26.42
C GLN A 9 14.97 13.57 -26.99
N GLN A 10 13.69 13.21 -26.86
CA GLN A 10 12.57 14.06 -27.30
C GLN A 10 12.04 14.87 -26.11
N GLU A 11 11.95 16.18 -26.28
CA GLU A 11 11.48 17.11 -25.25
C GLU A 11 10.03 17.53 -25.52
N GLU A 12 9.17 17.41 -24.52
CA GLU A 12 7.76 17.78 -24.57
C GLU A 12 7.39 18.59 -23.32
N GLU A 13 6.33 19.41 -23.38
CA GLU A 13 5.85 20.11 -22.17
C GLU A 13 5.14 19.13 -21.22
N VAL A 14 4.29 18.26 -21.78
CA VAL A 14 3.53 17.23 -21.06
C VAL A 14 3.61 15.89 -21.78
N ILE A 15 3.98 14.83 -21.05
CA ILE A 15 3.82 13.45 -21.52
C ILE A 15 2.59 12.83 -20.84
N ILE A 16 1.74 12.19 -21.63
CA ILE A 16 0.55 11.47 -21.16
C ILE A 16 0.76 9.98 -21.48
N VAL A 17 0.69 9.12 -20.47
CA VAL A 17 0.87 7.67 -20.64
C VAL A 17 -0.50 7.00 -20.74
N GLY A 18 -0.88 6.55 -21.93
CA GLY A 18 -2.13 5.86 -22.26
C GLY A 18 -3.10 6.70 -23.09
N ALA A 19 -3.59 6.14 -24.20
CA ALA A 19 -4.58 6.75 -25.11
C ALA A 19 -6.00 6.19 -24.91
N GLY A 20 -6.35 5.85 -23.66
CA GLY A 20 -7.74 5.60 -23.26
C GLY A 20 -8.55 6.90 -23.12
N PRO A 21 -9.84 6.81 -22.75
CA PRO A 21 -10.72 7.98 -22.60
C PRO A 21 -10.12 9.10 -21.71
N SER A 22 -9.44 8.74 -20.62
CA SER A 22 -8.78 9.69 -19.73
C SER A 22 -7.61 10.42 -20.38
N GLY A 23 -6.76 9.71 -21.13
CA GLY A 23 -5.60 10.31 -21.79
C GLY A 23 -6.01 11.22 -22.95
N LEU A 24 -7.01 10.80 -23.74
CA LEU A 24 -7.59 11.62 -24.80
C LEU A 24 -8.21 12.91 -24.25
N ALA A 25 -9.00 12.81 -23.17
CA ALA A 25 -9.59 13.98 -22.52
C ALA A 25 -8.54 14.94 -21.94
N ALA A 26 -7.49 14.41 -21.30
CA ALA A 26 -6.39 15.23 -20.79
C ALA A 26 -5.68 15.98 -21.93
N ALA A 27 -5.33 15.28 -23.01
CA ALA A 27 -4.68 15.87 -24.17
C ALA A 27 -5.54 16.97 -24.82
N ALA A 28 -6.84 16.72 -25.01
CA ALA A 28 -7.76 17.70 -25.58
C ALA A 28 -7.90 18.95 -24.69
N CYS A 29 -8.05 18.77 -23.38
CA CYS A 29 -8.14 19.88 -22.43
C CYS A 29 -6.86 20.72 -22.37
N LEU A 30 -5.68 20.11 -22.51
CA LEU A 30 -4.39 20.80 -22.60
C LEU A 30 -4.26 21.55 -23.93
N SER A 31 -4.64 20.93 -25.04
CA SER A 31 -4.66 21.54 -26.38
C SER A 31 -5.52 22.81 -26.41
N LEU A 32 -6.72 22.77 -25.84
CA LEU A 32 -7.62 23.93 -25.72
C LEU A 32 -7.05 25.09 -24.88
N ARG A 33 -5.99 24.84 -24.09
CA ARG A 33 -5.28 25.83 -23.26
C ARG A 33 -3.93 26.23 -23.84
N GLY A 34 -3.61 25.79 -25.06
CA GLY A 34 -2.34 26.07 -25.71
C GLY A 34 -1.15 25.31 -25.11
N VAL A 35 -1.38 24.27 -24.31
CA VAL A 35 -0.31 23.43 -23.73
C VAL A 35 -0.08 22.22 -24.63
N THR A 36 1.14 22.08 -25.15
CA THR A 36 1.53 20.95 -25.98
C THR A 36 1.62 19.68 -25.14
N SER A 37 1.11 18.57 -25.67
CA SER A 37 1.23 17.27 -25.03
C SER A 37 1.46 16.17 -26.05
N LEU A 38 2.11 15.09 -25.60
CA LEU A 38 2.33 13.87 -26.36
C LEU A 38 1.74 12.69 -25.60
N VAL A 39 0.84 11.95 -26.24
CA VAL A 39 0.29 10.70 -25.70
C VAL A 39 1.13 9.53 -26.17
N LEU A 40 1.66 8.73 -25.24
CA LEU A 40 2.33 7.46 -25.52
C LEU A 40 1.34 6.32 -25.27
N GLU A 41 1.07 5.50 -26.30
CA GLU A 41 0.16 4.36 -26.25
C GLU A 41 0.90 3.10 -26.69
N ARG A 42 0.80 2.03 -25.90
CA ARG A 42 1.52 0.78 -26.18
C ARG A 42 0.87 -0.03 -27.30
N ASP A 43 -0.44 0.10 -27.50
CA ASP A 43 -1.15 -0.62 -28.55
C ASP A 43 -1.09 0.17 -29.87
N ASP A 44 -1.57 -0.46 -30.94
CA ASP A 44 -1.56 0.09 -32.29
C ASP A 44 -2.75 1.01 -32.61
N CYS A 45 -3.53 1.38 -31.59
CA CYS A 45 -4.72 2.19 -31.72
C CYS A 45 -5.06 2.91 -30.41
N VAL A 46 -5.80 4.01 -30.53
CA VAL A 46 -6.42 4.66 -29.36
C VAL A 46 -7.57 3.82 -28.83
N ALA A 47 -7.85 3.92 -27.52
CA ALA A 47 -8.90 3.18 -26.85
C ALA A 47 -8.78 1.64 -27.03
N SER A 48 -7.55 1.12 -27.00
CA SER A 48 -7.25 -0.30 -27.26
C SER A 48 -8.04 -1.27 -26.36
N LEU A 49 -8.33 -0.88 -25.11
CA LEU A 49 -9.18 -1.65 -24.21
C LEU A 49 -10.54 -1.99 -24.87
N TRP A 50 -11.17 -0.97 -25.45
CA TRP A 50 -12.50 -1.08 -26.07
C TRP A 50 -12.44 -1.82 -27.40
N ARG A 51 -11.36 -1.65 -28.17
CA ARG A 51 -11.19 -2.31 -29.47
C ARG A 51 -10.80 -3.78 -29.33
N HIS A 52 -9.70 -4.03 -28.62
CA HIS A 52 -8.99 -5.30 -28.64
C HIS A 52 -9.20 -6.13 -27.39
N ARG A 53 -9.79 -5.60 -26.32
CA ARG A 53 -9.81 -6.28 -25.01
C ARG A 53 -11.21 -6.31 -24.38
N THR A 54 -12.23 -6.19 -25.22
CA THR A 54 -13.65 -6.21 -24.85
C THR A 54 -14.43 -7.15 -25.77
N TYR A 55 -15.45 -7.82 -25.23
CA TYR A 55 -16.35 -8.69 -25.99
C TYR A 55 -17.40 -7.90 -26.77
N ASP A 56 -17.95 -8.52 -27.82
CA ASP A 56 -18.66 -7.79 -28.87
C ASP A 56 -20.00 -7.20 -28.42
N ARG A 57 -20.73 -7.87 -27.51
CA ARG A 57 -22.06 -7.40 -27.06
C ARG A 57 -22.02 -6.22 -26.09
N VAL A 58 -20.84 -5.77 -25.65
CA VAL A 58 -20.73 -4.75 -24.60
C VAL A 58 -21.50 -3.49 -24.98
N ARG A 59 -22.28 -3.01 -24.02
CA ARG A 59 -22.83 -1.66 -23.98
C ARG A 59 -22.37 -0.98 -22.71
N LEU A 60 -22.13 0.32 -22.76
CA LEU A 60 -21.80 1.10 -21.57
C LEU A 60 -22.87 0.90 -20.49
N HIS A 61 -22.44 0.60 -19.27
CA HIS A 61 -23.37 0.43 -18.14
C HIS A 61 -23.96 1.76 -17.66
N LEU A 62 -23.29 2.88 -17.94
CA LEU A 62 -23.73 4.21 -17.58
C LEU A 62 -24.44 4.89 -18.76
N ALA A 63 -25.43 5.72 -18.45
CA ALA A 63 -26.15 6.49 -19.45
C ALA A 63 -25.24 7.51 -20.16
N LYS A 64 -25.48 7.77 -21.45
CA LYS A 64 -24.65 8.61 -22.34
C LYS A 64 -24.27 9.96 -21.74
N ARG A 65 -25.19 10.59 -21.02
CA ARG A 65 -24.98 11.88 -20.34
C ARG A 65 -23.84 11.87 -19.31
N TYR A 66 -23.43 10.71 -18.81
CA TYR A 66 -22.32 10.53 -17.87
C TYR A 66 -21.03 10.01 -18.54
N CYS A 67 -21.08 9.70 -19.83
CA CYS A 67 -19.99 9.08 -20.58
C CYS A 67 -19.40 10.01 -21.65
N ALA A 68 -19.76 11.29 -21.65
CA ALA A 68 -19.19 12.28 -22.56
C ALA A 68 -17.84 12.76 -22.04
N LEU A 69 -16.83 12.79 -22.89
CA LEU A 69 -15.59 13.49 -22.66
C LEU A 69 -15.80 15.02 -22.71
N PRO A 70 -14.95 15.80 -22.01
CA PRO A 70 -15.08 17.26 -21.96
C PRO A 70 -15.15 17.88 -23.36
N HIS A 71 -16.03 18.86 -23.53
CA HIS A 71 -16.21 19.62 -24.78
C HIS A 71 -16.75 18.82 -25.99
N ALA A 72 -17.20 17.58 -25.79
CA ALA A 72 -17.83 16.76 -26.83
C ALA A 72 -19.01 15.94 -26.28
N PRO A 73 -20.21 16.53 -26.14
CA PRO A 73 -21.39 15.76 -25.77
C PRO A 73 -21.72 14.71 -26.84
N HIS A 74 -22.37 13.62 -26.42
CA HIS A 74 -22.95 12.64 -27.34
C HIS A 74 -24.09 13.27 -28.15
N ALA A 75 -24.33 12.77 -29.36
CA ALA A 75 -25.42 13.25 -30.20
C ALA A 75 -26.80 12.99 -29.55
N GLY A 76 -27.77 13.84 -29.87
CA GLY A 76 -29.12 13.81 -29.27
C GLY A 76 -29.84 12.47 -29.51
N ASP A 77 -29.64 11.89 -30.69
CA ASP A 77 -30.20 10.62 -31.17
C ASP A 77 -29.44 9.36 -30.69
N SER A 78 -28.25 9.51 -30.11
CA SER A 78 -27.47 8.35 -29.65
C SER A 78 -28.20 7.52 -28.58
N PRO A 79 -28.04 6.20 -28.54
CA PRO A 79 -28.67 5.36 -27.52
C PRO A 79 -28.32 5.79 -26.09
N THR A 80 -29.25 5.64 -25.15
CA THR A 80 -29.01 5.95 -23.73
C THR A 80 -27.80 5.18 -23.18
N TYR A 81 -27.64 3.91 -23.56
CA TYR A 81 -26.47 3.10 -23.23
C TYR A 81 -25.75 2.75 -24.52
N LEU A 82 -24.63 3.42 -24.80
CA LEU A 82 -23.94 3.28 -26.07
C LEU A 82 -23.40 1.85 -26.26
N PRO A 83 -23.60 1.25 -27.44
CA PRO A 83 -22.81 0.11 -27.89
C PRO A 83 -21.30 0.42 -27.92
N ARG A 84 -20.48 -0.62 -27.75
CA ARG A 84 -19.02 -0.55 -27.85
C ARG A 84 -18.56 0.20 -29.09
N ASP A 85 -19.04 -0.18 -30.27
CA ASP A 85 -18.56 0.37 -31.54
C ASP A 85 -18.92 1.85 -31.71
N ASP A 86 -20.09 2.26 -31.22
CA ASP A 86 -20.51 3.67 -31.21
C ASP A 86 -19.59 4.49 -30.30
N PHE A 87 -19.22 3.94 -29.14
CA PHE A 87 -18.28 4.60 -28.23
C PHE A 87 -16.86 4.68 -28.81
N ILE A 88 -16.41 3.66 -29.54
CA ILE A 88 -15.12 3.69 -30.25
C ILE A 88 -15.13 4.80 -31.32
N ARG A 89 -16.18 4.88 -32.16
CA ARG A 89 -16.31 5.95 -33.17
C ARG A 89 -16.33 7.33 -32.53
N TYR A 90 -16.99 7.46 -31.38
CA TYR A 90 -16.98 8.70 -30.59
C TYR A 90 -15.56 9.09 -30.13
N LEU A 91 -14.76 8.14 -29.63
CA LEU A 91 -13.38 8.41 -29.19
C LEU A 91 -12.44 8.77 -30.35
N ASP A 92 -12.61 8.15 -31.52
CA ASP A 92 -11.84 8.51 -32.73
C ASP A 92 -12.17 9.92 -33.21
N ALA A 93 -13.45 10.25 -33.27
CA ALA A 93 -13.92 11.58 -33.61
C ALA A 93 -13.39 12.60 -32.60
N TYR A 94 -13.34 12.25 -31.31
CA TYR A 94 -12.78 13.09 -30.26
C TYR A 94 -11.29 13.36 -30.46
N ALA A 95 -10.48 12.31 -30.62
CA ALA A 95 -9.04 12.44 -30.84
C ALA A 95 -8.73 13.29 -32.09
N SER A 96 -9.49 13.07 -33.16
CA SER A 96 -9.36 13.81 -34.43
C SER A 96 -9.76 15.28 -34.28
N ARG A 97 -10.91 15.56 -33.63
CA ARG A 97 -11.44 16.91 -33.42
C ARG A 97 -10.47 17.81 -32.65
N PHE A 98 -9.75 17.27 -31.67
CA PHE A 98 -8.83 18.03 -30.83
C PHE A 98 -7.35 17.89 -31.23
N GLY A 99 -7.06 17.22 -32.34
CA GLY A 99 -5.70 17.06 -32.86
C GLY A 99 -4.76 16.36 -31.89
N VAL A 100 -5.23 15.31 -31.19
CA VAL A 100 -4.45 14.65 -30.13
C VAL A 100 -3.21 13.96 -30.70
N ARG A 101 -2.03 14.51 -30.39
CA ARG A 101 -0.73 13.95 -30.78
C ARG A 101 -0.49 12.64 -30.03
N THR A 102 -0.54 11.52 -30.76
CA THR A 102 -0.38 10.17 -30.20
C THR A 102 0.76 9.42 -30.88
N ARG A 103 1.62 8.79 -30.09
CA ARG A 103 2.62 7.81 -30.54
C ARG A 103 2.14 6.42 -30.12
N LEU A 104 1.62 5.69 -31.10
CA LEU A 104 1.14 4.31 -30.95
C LEU A 104 2.33 3.34 -30.88
N ARG A 105 2.12 2.14 -30.33
CA ARG A 105 3.17 1.11 -30.16
C ARG A 105 4.34 1.55 -29.26
N ARG A 106 4.16 2.53 -28.37
CA ARG A 106 5.18 2.99 -27.40
C ARG A 106 4.83 2.47 -26.02
N GLU A 107 5.54 1.44 -25.59
CA GLU A 107 5.39 0.91 -24.24
C GLU A 107 6.29 1.67 -23.27
N VAL A 108 5.68 2.43 -22.37
CA VAL A 108 6.40 3.08 -21.28
C VAL A 108 6.82 2.04 -20.25
N ARG A 109 8.13 1.90 -20.04
CA ARG A 109 8.73 0.95 -19.10
C ARG A 109 9.01 1.58 -17.75
N SER A 110 9.35 2.87 -17.75
CA SER A 110 9.84 3.56 -16.56
C SER A 110 9.61 5.06 -16.70
N ALA A 111 9.12 5.70 -15.64
CA ALA A 111 9.02 7.15 -15.53
C ALA A 111 9.55 7.58 -14.16
N ARG A 112 10.50 8.51 -14.15
CA ARG A 112 11.13 9.05 -12.93
C ARG A 112 11.22 10.57 -13.01
N TYR A 113 11.10 11.24 -11.88
CA TYR A 113 11.35 12.67 -11.82
C TYR A 113 12.83 12.90 -11.55
N ASP A 114 13.48 13.65 -12.44
CA ASP A 114 14.85 14.15 -12.31
C ASP A 114 14.78 15.53 -11.63
N ALA A 115 15.14 15.57 -10.34
CA ALA A 115 15.08 16.79 -9.54
C ALA A 115 16.12 17.84 -9.97
N GLU A 116 17.29 17.41 -10.46
CA GLU A 116 18.33 18.33 -10.95
C GLU A 116 17.87 19.08 -12.19
N ARG A 117 17.12 18.40 -13.08
CA ARG A 117 16.61 18.98 -14.33
C ARG A 117 15.19 19.53 -14.21
N ALA A 118 14.55 19.38 -13.05
CA ALA A 118 13.14 19.70 -12.81
C ALA A 118 12.19 19.13 -13.88
N ARG A 119 12.46 17.89 -14.31
CA ARG A 119 11.76 17.23 -15.43
C ARG A 119 11.54 15.75 -15.17
N TRP A 120 10.50 15.21 -15.76
CA TRP A 120 10.29 13.78 -15.90
C TRP A 120 11.16 13.21 -17.01
N VAL A 121 11.77 12.06 -16.74
CA VAL A 121 12.44 11.20 -17.72
C VAL A 121 11.62 9.93 -17.87
N VAL A 122 11.17 9.67 -19.09
CA VAL A 122 10.27 8.57 -19.44
C VAL A 122 10.99 7.66 -20.44
N ASP A 123 11.29 6.44 -19.99
CA ASP A 123 11.90 5.39 -20.79
C ASP A 123 10.79 4.56 -21.44
N ALA A 124 10.82 4.45 -22.76
CA ALA A 124 9.84 3.71 -23.56
C ALA A 124 10.51 2.81 -24.59
N VAL A 125 9.75 1.86 -25.13
CA VAL A 125 10.18 0.98 -26.23
C VAL A 125 9.18 1.09 -27.36
N ASP A 126 9.66 1.29 -28.59
CA ASP A 126 8.85 1.12 -29.79
C ASP A 126 8.67 -0.38 -30.05
N LEU A 127 7.45 -0.89 -29.85
CA LEU A 127 7.13 -2.31 -30.02
C LEU A 127 7.16 -2.79 -31.47
N ALA A 128 7.16 -1.88 -32.45
CA ALA A 128 7.31 -2.26 -33.86
C ALA A 128 8.78 -2.52 -34.23
N THR A 129 9.72 -1.82 -33.60
CA THR A 129 11.15 -1.88 -33.97
C THR A 129 12.05 -2.47 -32.88
N GLY A 130 11.55 -2.59 -31.64
CA GLY A 130 12.32 -2.96 -30.46
C GLY A 130 13.26 -1.85 -29.96
N LYS A 131 13.24 -0.67 -30.57
CA LYS A 131 14.15 0.43 -30.23
C LYS A 131 13.75 1.09 -28.91
N ALA A 132 14.72 1.29 -28.03
CA ALA A 132 14.55 2.11 -26.83
C ALA A 132 14.46 3.60 -27.21
N GLU A 133 13.51 4.30 -26.59
CA GLU A 133 13.27 5.73 -26.77
C GLU A 133 13.22 6.40 -25.40
N VAL A 134 13.82 7.59 -25.26
CA VAL A 134 13.80 8.39 -24.04
C VAL A 134 13.10 9.71 -24.31
N TYR A 135 12.08 9.98 -23.51
CA TYR A 135 11.33 11.22 -23.56
C TYR A 135 11.56 12.03 -22.29
N THR A 136 11.56 13.35 -22.40
CA THR A 136 11.64 14.26 -21.25
C THR A 136 10.50 15.26 -21.27
N ALA A 137 9.91 15.53 -20.10
CA ALA A 137 8.85 16.53 -20.00
C ALA A 137 8.79 17.24 -18.66
N ARG A 138 8.21 18.45 -18.63
CA ARG A 138 8.00 19.17 -17.37
C ARG A 138 6.90 18.53 -16.53
N TYR A 139 5.86 18.02 -17.18
CA TYR A 139 4.75 17.35 -16.51
C TYR A 139 4.51 15.95 -17.07
N LEU A 140 4.05 15.06 -16.20
CA LEU A 140 3.66 13.70 -16.54
C LEU A 140 2.22 13.46 -16.09
N VAL A 141 1.38 12.95 -17.00
CA VAL A 141 0.01 12.53 -16.72
C VAL A 141 -0.07 11.02 -16.84
N ALA A 142 -0.43 10.35 -15.74
CA ALA A 142 -0.68 8.92 -15.74
C ALA A 142 -2.13 8.64 -16.16
N ALA A 143 -2.31 8.03 -17.34
CA ALA A 143 -3.61 7.70 -17.92
C ALA A 143 -3.69 6.23 -18.41
N ALA A 144 -2.87 5.34 -17.84
CA ALA A 144 -2.77 3.92 -18.23
C ALA A 144 -3.98 3.07 -17.79
N GLY A 145 -4.86 3.60 -16.94
CA GLY A 145 -6.07 2.94 -16.47
C GLY A 145 -5.87 1.97 -15.30
N GLU A 146 -6.99 1.52 -14.76
CA GLU A 146 -7.05 0.59 -13.62
C GLU A 146 -7.12 -0.88 -14.05
N ASN A 147 -7.69 -1.15 -15.23
CA ASN A 147 -7.93 -2.50 -15.76
C ASN A 147 -6.95 -2.83 -16.87
N ASP A 148 -5.71 -3.12 -16.50
CA ASP A 148 -4.64 -3.32 -17.47
C ASP A 148 -4.23 -4.80 -17.62
N GLU A 149 -3.60 -5.35 -16.59
CA GLU A 149 -3.09 -6.72 -16.60
C GLU A 149 -4.15 -7.70 -16.08
N LYS A 150 -4.40 -8.79 -16.81
CA LYS A 150 -5.39 -9.81 -16.39
C LYS A 150 -4.93 -10.53 -15.13
N VAL A 151 -5.85 -10.80 -14.21
CA VAL A 151 -5.58 -11.59 -13.01
C VAL A 151 -6.05 -13.01 -13.25
N VAL A 152 -5.13 -13.93 -13.55
CA VAL A 152 -5.43 -15.36 -13.68
C VAL A 152 -5.05 -16.05 -12.37
N PRO A 153 -5.98 -16.71 -11.66
CA PRO A 153 -5.65 -17.44 -10.43
C PRO A 153 -4.83 -18.69 -10.76
N GLU A 154 -3.86 -19.00 -9.90
CA GLU A 154 -3.19 -20.30 -9.91
C GLU A 154 -4.16 -21.35 -9.36
N VAL A 155 -4.41 -22.40 -10.16
CA VAL A 155 -5.30 -23.50 -9.79
C VAL A 155 -4.55 -24.80 -10.00
N ALA A 156 -4.43 -25.60 -8.94
CA ALA A 156 -3.75 -26.89 -8.99
C ALA A 156 -4.40 -27.82 -10.03
N GLY A 157 -3.59 -28.39 -10.93
CA GLY A 157 -4.06 -29.32 -11.96
C GLY A 157 -4.72 -28.67 -13.17
N MET A 158 -4.71 -27.34 -13.29
CA MET A 158 -5.28 -26.61 -14.43
C MET A 158 -4.66 -27.05 -15.77
N GLU A 159 -3.37 -27.39 -15.76
CA GLU A 159 -2.63 -27.92 -16.91
C GLU A 159 -3.18 -29.26 -17.43
N THR A 160 -3.94 -29.99 -16.61
CA THR A 160 -4.59 -31.25 -17.00
C THR A 160 -5.94 -31.04 -17.68
N PHE A 161 -6.47 -29.81 -17.71
CA PHE A 161 -7.78 -29.52 -18.27
C PHE A 161 -7.74 -29.62 -19.81
N PRO A 162 -8.51 -30.52 -20.43
CA PRO A 162 -8.44 -30.73 -21.89
C PRO A 162 -9.21 -29.66 -22.67
N GLY A 163 -10.06 -28.90 -21.99
CA GLY A 163 -10.96 -27.93 -22.58
C GLY A 163 -10.35 -26.55 -22.78
N LYS A 164 -11.15 -25.64 -23.33
CA LYS A 164 -10.72 -24.25 -23.58
C LYS A 164 -10.73 -23.45 -22.29
N VAL A 165 -9.57 -22.88 -21.92
CA VAL A 165 -9.44 -21.94 -20.80
C VAL A 165 -9.12 -20.55 -21.35
N VAL A 166 -9.95 -19.55 -21.03
CA VAL A 166 -9.71 -18.15 -21.43
C VAL A 166 -9.94 -17.20 -20.26
N HIS A 167 -9.35 -16.01 -20.33
CA HIS A 167 -9.73 -14.89 -19.47
C HIS A 167 -10.80 -14.03 -20.17
N ALA A 168 -11.56 -13.24 -19.42
CA ALA A 168 -12.60 -12.36 -19.95
C ALA A 168 -12.10 -11.38 -21.02
N VAL A 169 -10.80 -11.05 -20.99
CA VAL A 169 -10.14 -10.18 -21.99
C VAL A 169 -10.00 -10.85 -23.36
N ASP A 170 -9.92 -12.18 -23.36
CA ASP A 170 -9.76 -13.04 -24.53
C ASP A 170 -11.12 -13.61 -25.01
N TYR A 171 -12.20 -13.34 -24.28
CA TYR A 171 -13.57 -13.68 -24.66
C TYR A 171 -14.11 -12.65 -25.68
N ARG A 172 -14.71 -13.13 -26.78
CA ARG A 172 -15.31 -12.28 -27.83
C ARG A 172 -16.82 -12.45 -27.92
N SER A 173 -17.26 -13.69 -28.06
CA SER A 173 -18.66 -14.06 -28.18
C SER A 173 -18.87 -15.50 -27.72
N ALA A 174 -20.13 -15.86 -27.53
CA ALA A 174 -20.52 -17.21 -27.09
C ALA A 174 -20.29 -18.30 -28.15
N GLU A 175 -20.08 -17.94 -29.43
CA GLU A 175 -19.96 -18.89 -30.56
C GLU A 175 -18.83 -19.91 -30.33
N GLY A 176 -17.70 -19.48 -29.75
CA GLY A 176 -16.57 -20.37 -29.45
C GLY A 176 -16.84 -21.42 -28.36
N PHE A 177 -18.03 -21.39 -27.76
CA PHE A 177 -18.49 -22.24 -26.67
C PHE A 177 -19.75 -23.03 -27.03
N LYS A 178 -20.07 -23.13 -28.33
CA LYS A 178 -21.22 -23.89 -28.81
C LYS A 178 -21.19 -25.36 -28.36
N GLY A 179 -22.29 -25.84 -27.79
CA GLY A 179 -22.48 -27.18 -27.27
C GLY A 179 -21.74 -27.50 -25.97
N LYS A 180 -21.04 -26.53 -25.35
CA LYS A 180 -20.15 -26.78 -24.20
C LYS A 180 -20.83 -26.52 -22.86
N SER A 181 -20.46 -27.31 -21.85
CA SER A 181 -20.65 -26.98 -20.44
C SER A 181 -19.56 -25.99 -20.01
N VAL A 182 -19.94 -24.76 -19.67
CA VAL A 182 -18.98 -23.67 -19.41
C VAL A 182 -19.03 -23.24 -17.94
N LEU A 183 -17.85 -23.15 -17.32
CA LEU A 183 -17.66 -22.56 -16.00
C LEU A 183 -17.11 -21.13 -16.12
N VAL A 184 -17.90 -20.14 -15.71
CA VAL A 184 -17.45 -18.75 -15.58
C VAL A 184 -16.97 -18.51 -14.15
N VAL A 185 -15.76 -18.02 -13.97
CA VAL A 185 -15.16 -17.81 -12.64
C VAL A 185 -15.09 -16.33 -12.33
N GLY A 186 -15.94 -15.87 -11.40
CA GLY A 186 -16.01 -14.47 -10.95
C GLY A 186 -17.38 -13.85 -11.16
N GLY A 187 -17.96 -13.29 -10.09
CA GLY A 187 -19.29 -12.68 -10.09
C GLY A 187 -19.32 -11.17 -10.34
N GLY A 188 -18.28 -10.59 -10.96
CA GLY A 188 -18.25 -9.17 -11.33
C GLY A 188 -19.04 -8.87 -12.60
N ASN A 189 -19.05 -7.61 -13.05
CA ASN A 189 -19.76 -7.17 -14.27
C ASN A 189 -19.45 -8.06 -15.49
N SER A 190 -18.17 -8.27 -15.82
CA SER A 190 -17.79 -9.11 -16.96
C SER A 190 -18.23 -10.57 -16.81
N GLY A 191 -18.10 -11.16 -15.61
CA GLY A 191 -18.47 -12.56 -15.41
C GLY A 191 -19.98 -12.78 -15.52
N MET A 192 -20.76 -11.87 -14.94
CA MET A 192 -22.23 -11.92 -15.03
C MET A 192 -22.70 -11.68 -16.48
N GLU A 193 -22.04 -10.79 -17.21
CA GLU A 193 -22.41 -10.48 -18.59
C GLU A 193 -22.01 -11.61 -19.56
N ILE A 194 -20.84 -12.21 -19.38
CA ILE A 194 -20.39 -13.38 -20.16
C ILE A 194 -21.29 -14.59 -19.87
N ALA A 195 -21.62 -14.86 -18.61
CA ALA A 195 -22.54 -15.94 -18.25
C ALA A 195 -23.93 -15.74 -18.91
N TYR A 196 -24.40 -14.50 -18.97
CA TYR A 196 -25.64 -14.16 -19.68
C TYR A 196 -25.52 -14.35 -21.19
N ASP A 197 -24.41 -13.93 -21.81
CA ASP A 197 -24.16 -14.13 -23.25
C ASP A 197 -24.16 -15.63 -23.62
N LEU A 198 -23.43 -16.44 -22.85
CA LEU A 198 -23.34 -17.89 -23.02
C LEU A 198 -24.72 -18.57 -22.89
N SER A 199 -25.54 -18.12 -21.95
CA SER A 199 -26.88 -18.66 -21.70
C SER A 199 -27.91 -18.19 -22.74
N THR A 200 -27.89 -16.92 -23.15
CA THR A 200 -28.93 -16.35 -24.02
C THR A 200 -28.73 -16.60 -25.50
N SER A 201 -27.48 -16.74 -25.95
CA SER A 201 -27.17 -17.13 -27.34
C SER A 201 -27.60 -18.56 -27.67
N GLY A 202 -27.90 -19.39 -26.67
CA GLY A 202 -28.13 -20.82 -26.85
C GLY A 202 -26.88 -21.59 -27.30
N ALA A 203 -25.71 -20.94 -27.28
CA ALA A 203 -24.47 -21.58 -27.68
C ALA A 203 -24.02 -22.59 -26.61
N ALA A 204 -23.92 -22.21 -25.34
CA ALA A 204 -23.50 -23.14 -24.29
C ALA A 204 -24.61 -24.16 -23.97
N ALA A 205 -24.24 -25.43 -23.80
CA ALA A 205 -25.16 -26.48 -23.35
C ALA A 205 -25.56 -26.31 -21.88
N ALA A 206 -24.64 -25.82 -21.05
CA ALA A 206 -24.88 -25.48 -19.66
C ALA A 206 -23.92 -24.36 -19.21
N VAL A 207 -24.38 -23.50 -18.30
CA VAL A 207 -23.57 -22.41 -17.75
C VAL A 207 -23.58 -22.46 -16.22
N SER A 208 -22.39 -22.49 -15.63
CA SER A 208 -22.20 -22.31 -14.19
C SER A 208 -21.33 -21.08 -13.93
N ILE A 209 -21.62 -20.33 -12.86
CA ILE A 209 -20.84 -19.17 -12.45
C ILE A 209 -20.36 -19.28 -11.00
N VAL A 210 -19.07 -19.06 -10.77
CA VAL A 210 -18.49 -19.02 -9.43
C VAL A 210 -18.60 -17.61 -8.85
N VAL A 211 -19.35 -17.47 -7.75
CA VAL A 211 -19.54 -16.21 -7.01
C VAL A 211 -19.14 -16.43 -5.54
N ARG A 212 -17.86 -16.17 -5.23
CA ARG A 212 -17.30 -16.36 -3.88
C ARG A 212 -17.76 -15.28 -2.90
N GLY A 213 -17.70 -14.03 -3.34
CA GLY A 213 -17.94 -12.84 -2.51
C GLY A 213 -19.39 -12.38 -2.50
N GLU A 214 -19.60 -11.28 -1.82
CA GLU A 214 -20.87 -10.56 -1.79
C GLU A 214 -20.95 -9.60 -2.98
N VAL A 215 -22.12 -9.50 -3.61
CA VAL A 215 -22.37 -8.64 -4.78
C VAL A 215 -23.68 -7.89 -4.63
N HIS A 216 -23.66 -6.60 -4.93
CA HIS A 216 -24.90 -5.84 -5.16
C HIS A 216 -25.31 -6.01 -6.62
N LEU A 217 -26.54 -6.46 -6.85
CA LEU A 217 -27.19 -6.38 -8.16
C LEU A 217 -27.96 -5.07 -8.27
N VAL A 218 -27.72 -4.33 -9.35
CA VAL A 218 -28.40 -3.07 -9.65
C VAL A 218 -28.73 -3.03 -11.14
N SER A 219 -29.91 -2.54 -11.54
CA SER A 219 -30.17 -2.27 -12.96
C SER A 219 -29.52 -0.96 -13.39
N ARG A 220 -29.30 -0.77 -14.69
CA ARG A 220 -28.71 0.47 -15.20
C ARG A 220 -29.60 1.69 -14.91
N GLU A 221 -30.91 1.52 -14.92
CA GLU A 221 -31.93 2.53 -14.64
C GLU A 221 -31.91 2.94 -13.18
N ILE A 222 -31.92 1.97 -12.26
CA ILE A 222 -31.83 2.23 -10.81
C ILE A 222 -30.54 2.99 -10.49
N TRP A 223 -29.42 2.57 -11.10
CA TRP A 223 -28.16 3.27 -10.92
C TRP A 223 -28.18 4.71 -11.45
N SER A 224 -28.82 4.94 -12.61
CA SER A 224 -29.01 6.29 -13.16
C SER A 224 -29.84 7.18 -12.24
N VAL A 225 -30.87 6.63 -11.57
CA VAL A 225 -31.62 7.34 -10.51
C VAL A 225 -30.70 7.67 -9.34
N GLY A 226 -29.95 6.70 -8.82
CA GLY A 226 -29.01 6.92 -7.71
C GLY A 226 -27.96 8.01 -8.02
N MET A 227 -27.38 8.00 -9.23
CA MET A 227 -26.46 9.05 -9.68
C MET A 227 -27.13 10.42 -9.80
N THR A 228 -28.41 10.47 -10.18
CA THR A 228 -29.18 11.72 -10.26
C THR A 228 -29.42 12.28 -8.85
N LEU A 229 -29.80 11.43 -7.89
CA LEU A 229 -29.96 11.82 -6.49
C LEU A 229 -28.65 12.33 -5.87
N GLN A 230 -27.54 11.62 -6.12
CA GLN A 230 -26.22 12.04 -5.65
C GLN A 230 -25.79 13.38 -6.25
N ARG A 231 -26.06 13.61 -7.54
CA ARG A 231 -25.77 14.90 -8.22
C ARG A 231 -26.60 16.05 -7.64
N ASN A 232 -27.81 15.77 -7.17
CA ASN A 232 -28.67 16.72 -6.48
C ASN A 232 -28.37 16.82 -4.97
N HIS A 233 -27.13 16.50 -4.57
CA HIS A 233 -26.59 16.64 -3.21
C HIS A 233 -27.26 15.79 -2.12
N LEU A 234 -27.95 14.70 -2.48
CA LEU A 234 -28.47 13.77 -1.49
C LEU A 234 -27.32 12.97 -0.84
N PRO A 235 -27.27 12.84 0.51
CA PRO A 235 -26.22 12.06 1.18
C PRO A 235 -26.19 10.60 0.71
N THR A 236 -24.99 10.03 0.58
CA THR A 236 -24.79 8.66 0.06
C THR A 236 -25.61 7.60 0.80
N TRP A 237 -25.75 7.70 2.13
CA TRP A 237 -26.56 6.76 2.91
C TRP A 237 -28.05 6.78 2.50
N ALA A 238 -28.58 7.93 2.12
CA ALA A 238 -29.97 8.09 1.70
C ALA A 238 -30.15 7.59 0.26
N VAL A 239 -29.19 7.90 -0.63
CA VAL A 239 -29.14 7.34 -1.99
C VAL A 239 -29.13 5.82 -1.93
N ASP A 240 -28.28 5.23 -1.08
CA ASP A 240 -28.18 3.79 -0.92
C ASP A 240 -29.49 3.16 -0.44
N LYS A 241 -30.20 3.77 0.52
CA LYS A 241 -31.51 3.28 0.96
C LYS A 241 -32.54 3.27 -0.18
N VAL A 242 -32.61 4.34 -0.97
CA VAL A 242 -33.52 4.43 -2.12
C VAL A 242 -33.17 3.37 -3.17
N VAL A 243 -31.89 3.25 -3.51
CA VAL A 243 -31.41 2.28 -4.49
C VAL A 243 -31.67 0.84 -4.03
N LEU A 244 -31.39 0.51 -2.76
CA LEU A 244 -31.63 -0.82 -2.21
C LEU A 244 -33.12 -1.17 -2.17
N LEU A 245 -34.00 -0.20 -1.88
CA LEU A 245 -35.44 -0.39 -1.96
C LEU A 245 -35.89 -0.71 -3.39
N MET A 246 -35.43 0.08 -4.38
CA MET A 246 -35.74 -0.19 -5.79
C MET A 246 -35.21 -1.56 -6.23
N CYS A 247 -33.99 -1.92 -5.84
CA CYS A 247 -33.41 -3.25 -6.10
C CYS A 247 -34.25 -4.37 -5.46
N ALA A 248 -34.74 -4.19 -4.24
CA ALA A 248 -35.59 -5.19 -3.59
C ALA A 248 -36.90 -5.41 -4.36
N VAL A 249 -37.49 -4.36 -4.94
CA VAL A 249 -38.68 -4.46 -5.80
C VAL A 249 -38.35 -5.17 -7.12
N VAL A 250 -37.32 -4.71 -7.84
CA VAL A 250 -36.99 -5.22 -9.18
C VAL A 250 -36.47 -6.67 -9.16
N PHE A 251 -35.66 -7.03 -8.16
CA PHE A 251 -35.06 -8.37 -8.05
C PHE A 251 -35.90 -9.33 -7.19
N GLY A 252 -37.06 -8.91 -6.69
CA GLY A 252 -38.01 -9.79 -5.99
C GLY A 252 -37.53 -10.23 -4.61
N GLY A 253 -37.09 -9.30 -3.77
CA GLY A 253 -36.66 -9.54 -2.40
C GLY A 253 -35.23 -10.08 -2.31
N ASP A 254 -34.96 -10.96 -1.35
CA ASP A 254 -33.61 -11.44 -1.05
C ASP A 254 -33.02 -12.27 -2.20
N THR A 255 -31.83 -11.88 -2.66
CA THR A 255 -31.06 -12.54 -3.72
C THR A 255 -30.18 -13.67 -3.19
N ALA A 256 -29.96 -13.73 -1.87
CA ALA A 256 -29.10 -14.74 -1.25
C ALA A 256 -29.62 -16.17 -1.43
N ARG A 257 -30.94 -16.35 -1.56
CA ARG A 257 -31.59 -17.63 -1.88
C ARG A 257 -31.15 -18.21 -3.24
N TYR A 258 -30.64 -17.37 -4.14
CA TYR A 258 -30.10 -17.77 -5.43
C TYR A 258 -28.56 -17.81 -5.44
N GLY A 259 -27.93 -17.79 -4.26
CA GLY A 259 -26.48 -17.81 -4.11
C GLY A 259 -25.80 -16.44 -4.14
N LEU A 260 -26.54 -15.35 -4.39
CA LEU A 260 -26.00 -13.99 -4.50
C LEU A 260 -26.25 -13.19 -3.22
N ARG A 261 -25.32 -13.28 -2.27
CA ARG A 261 -25.37 -12.50 -1.02
C ARG A 261 -25.00 -11.06 -1.28
N ARG A 262 -25.67 -10.13 -0.61
CA ARG A 262 -25.41 -8.69 -0.71
C ARG A 262 -24.45 -8.23 0.38
N PRO A 263 -23.55 -7.28 0.07
CA PRO A 263 -22.74 -6.61 1.08
C PRO A 263 -23.59 -5.83 2.10
N ALA A 264 -23.09 -5.70 3.33
CA ALA A 264 -23.71 -4.90 4.37
C ALA A 264 -23.68 -3.39 4.06
N VAL A 265 -22.63 -2.92 3.39
CA VAL A 265 -22.47 -1.53 2.94
C VAL A 265 -23.31 -1.33 1.67
N GLY A 266 -23.99 -0.19 1.53
CA GLY A 266 -24.80 0.12 0.35
C GLY A 266 -23.98 0.28 -0.95
N PRO A 267 -24.60 0.17 -2.14
CA PRO A 267 -23.90 0.09 -3.43
C PRO A 267 -23.09 1.34 -3.81
N PHE A 268 -23.55 2.55 -3.49
CA PHE A 268 -22.79 3.79 -3.70
C PHE A 268 -21.70 3.97 -2.64
N ALA A 269 -21.98 3.67 -1.37
CA ALA A 269 -20.96 3.68 -0.34
C ALA A 269 -19.83 2.67 -0.66
N MET A 270 -20.18 1.46 -1.09
CA MET A 270 -19.25 0.41 -1.52
C MET A 270 -18.32 0.91 -2.64
N LYS A 271 -18.86 1.59 -3.65
CA LYS A 271 -18.08 2.20 -4.74
C LYS A 271 -17.07 3.25 -4.24
N MET A 272 -17.38 3.96 -3.15
CA MET A 272 -16.53 5.02 -2.61
C MET A 272 -15.48 4.50 -1.62
N THR A 273 -15.74 3.39 -0.94
CA THR A 273 -14.89 2.90 0.17
C THR A 273 -14.16 1.60 -0.12
N THR A 274 -14.50 0.90 -1.21
CA THR A 274 -13.92 -0.39 -1.57
C THR A 274 -13.49 -0.41 -3.05
N PRO A 275 -12.56 -1.29 -3.45
CA PRO A 275 -12.22 -1.49 -4.86
C PRO A 275 -13.30 -2.26 -5.65
N ALA A 276 -14.39 -2.67 -4.99
CA ALA A 276 -15.43 -3.48 -5.61
C ALA A 276 -16.59 -2.61 -6.11
N TYR A 277 -17.17 -3.02 -7.24
CA TYR A 277 -18.27 -2.30 -7.89
C TYR A 277 -19.55 -3.13 -7.81
N PRO A 278 -20.73 -2.48 -7.74
CA PRO A 278 -21.98 -3.17 -7.96
C PRO A 278 -22.02 -3.76 -9.37
N VAL A 279 -22.72 -4.88 -9.49
CA VAL A 279 -22.96 -5.57 -10.76
C VAL A 279 -24.20 -4.96 -11.39
N PHE A 280 -24.03 -4.46 -12.61
CA PHE A 280 -25.09 -3.97 -13.46
C PHE A 280 -25.76 -5.15 -14.16
N ASP A 281 -26.87 -5.62 -13.58
CA ASP A 281 -27.61 -6.73 -14.16
C ASP A 281 -28.22 -6.31 -15.52
N VAL A 282 -27.98 -7.15 -16.52
CA VAL A 282 -28.51 -7.00 -17.89
C VAL A 282 -29.44 -8.14 -18.28
N GLY A 283 -29.93 -8.90 -17.30
CA GLY A 283 -30.75 -10.11 -17.47
C GLY A 283 -30.12 -11.38 -16.89
N THR A 284 -28.88 -11.34 -16.42
CA THR A 284 -28.18 -12.49 -15.82
C THR A 284 -28.96 -13.05 -14.63
N PHE A 285 -29.47 -12.18 -13.76
CA PHE A 285 -30.22 -12.61 -12.59
C PHE A 285 -31.52 -13.33 -12.95
N ALA A 286 -32.19 -12.94 -14.03
CA ALA A 286 -33.38 -13.65 -14.50
C ALA A 286 -33.06 -15.10 -14.90
N LYS A 287 -31.91 -15.33 -15.54
CA LYS A 287 -31.39 -16.65 -15.91
C LYS A 287 -30.91 -17.47 -14.71
N ILE A 288 -30.35 -16.82 -13.69
CA ILE A 288 -30.03 -17.45 -12.41
C ILE A 288 -31.33 -17.89 -11.71
N ARG A 289 -32.35 -17.02 -11.70
CA ARG A 289 -33.64 -17.28 -11.07
C ARG A 289 -34.42 -18.41 -11.74
N SER A 290 -34.34 -18.54 -13.07
CA SER A 290 -34.94 -19.66 -13.82
C SER A 290 -34.14 -20.97 -13.69
N GLY A 291 -32.91 -20.92 -13.18
CA GLY A 291 -32.01 -22.07 -13.06
C GLY A 291 -31.19 -22.37 -14.32
N GLU A 292 -31.32 -21.56 -15.37
CA GLU A 292 -30.53 -21.68 -16.61
C GLU A 292 -29.05 -21.38 -16.38
N ILE A 293 -28.72 -20.53 -15.41
CA ILE A 293 -27.35 -20.29 -14.93
C ILE A 293 -27.23 -20.79 -13.50
N ARG A 294 -26.35 -21.77 -13.27
CA ARG A 294 -26.09 -22.31 -11.93
C ARG A 294 -25.06 -21.47 -11.18
N VAL A 295 -25.42 -20.96 -10.00
CA VAL A 295 -24.47 -20.26 -9.13
C VAL A 295 -23.72 -21.25 -8.23
N VAL A 296 -22.40 -21.23 -8.29
CA VAL A 296 -21.49 -21.98 -7.40
C VAL A 296 -20.83 -21.00 -6.45
N ARG A 297 -20.96 -21.21 -5.14
CA ARG A 297 -20.41 -20.28 -4.14
C ARG A 297 -18.99 -20.61 -3.71
N ALA A 298 -18.62 -21.88 -3.83
CA ALA A 298 -17.29 -22.35 -3.49
C ALA A 298 -16.30 -21.98 -4.60
N GLY A 299 -15.11 -21.53 -4.21
CA GLY A 299 -14.01 -21.36 -5.15
C GLY A 299 -13.55 -22.70 -5.73
N ILE A 300 -12.79 -22.64 -6.82
CA ILE A 300 -12.14 -23.84 -7.37
C ILE A 300 -11.00 -24.24 -6.42
N LYS A 301 -10.95 -25.53 -6.09
CA LYS A 301 -9.89 -26.14 -5.27
C LYS A 301 -8.80 -26.75 -6.15
N SER A 302 -9.20 -27.57 -7.12
CA SER A 302 -8.30 -28.24 -8.06
C SER A 302 -9.03 -28.69 -9.33
N VAL A 303 -8.28 -28.98 -10.38
CA VAL A 303 -8.78 -29.53 -11.64
C VAL A 303 -8.10 -30.86 -11.93
N ARG A 304 -8.84 -31.84 -12.45
CA ARG A 304 -8.30 -33.13 -12.90
C ARG A 304 -9.01 -33.57 -14.17
N GLY A 305 -8.36 -33.47 -15.32
CA GLY A 305 -9.04 -33.68 -16.60
C GLY A 305 -10.16 -32.65 -16.77
N SER A 306 -11.36 -33.06 -17.17
CA SER A 306 -12.54 -32.17 -17.27
C SER A 306 -13.22 -31.89 -15.92
N ASP A 307 -12.87 -32.61 -14.85
CA ASP A 307 -13.49 -32.46 -13.54
C ASP A 307 -12.89 -31.28 -12.76
N VAL A 308 -13.75 -30.37 -12.33
CA VAL A 308 -13.42 -29.26 -11.45
C VAL A 308 -13.93 -29.56 -10.05
N GLU A 309 -13.01 -29.63 -9.08
CA GLU A 309 -13.33 -29.76 -7.66
C GLU A 309 -13.44 -28.38 -7.01
N PHE A 310 -14.52 -28.15 -6.28
CA PHE A 310 -14.77 -26.93 -5.53
C PHE A 310 -14.42 -27.08 -4.06
N LEU A 311 -14.21 -25.96 -3.37
CA LEU A 311 -13.84 -25.93 -1.95
C LEU A 311 -14.91 -26.51 -1.01
N ASP A 312 -16.16 -26.66 -1.46
CA ASP A 312 -17.22 -27.34 -0.72
C ASP A 312 -17.23 -28.87 -0.93
N GLY A 313 -16.22 -29.41 -1.63
CA GLY A 313 -16.06 -30.83 -1.92
C GLY A 313 -16.85 -31.33 -3.13
N ARG A 314 -17.69 -30.50 -3.75
CA ARG A 314 -18.43 -30.89 -4.95
C ARG A 314 -17.51 -30.97 -6.16
N ARG A 315 -17.84 -31.85 -7.10
CA ARG A 315 -17.12 -32.02 -8.38
C ARG A 315 -18.10 -31.96 -9.54
N HIS A 316 -17.73 -31.23 -10.59
CA HIS A 316 -18.51 -31.12 -11.81
C HIS A 316 -17.58 -31.09 -13.03
N ALA A 317 -17.98 -31.78 -14.10
CA ALA A 317 -17.26 -31.77 -15.36
C ALA A 317 -17.63 -30.53 -16.19
N PHE A 318 -16.63 -29.91 -16.81
CA PHE A 318 -16.79 -28.78 -17.72
C PHE A 318 -15.94 -28.97 -18.98
N ASP A 319 -16.40 -28.39 -20.10
CA ASP A 319 -15.70 -28.40 -21.39
C ASP A 319 -14.91 -27.12 -21.63
N ALA A 320 -15.22 -26.06 -20.88
CA ALA A 320 -14.52 -24.78 -20.95
C ALA A 320 -14.59 -24.00 -19.64
N ILE A 321 -13.56 -23.18 -19.40
CA ILE A 321 -13.45 -22.28 -18.25
C ILE A 321 -13.20 -20.86 -18.75
N VAL A 322 -13.98 -19.90 -18.25
CA VAL A 322 -13.79 -18.46 -18.50
C VAL A 322 -13.47 -17.75 -17.19
N PHE A 323 -12.23 -17.30 -17.03
CA PHE A 323 -11.81 -16.49 -15.90
C PHE A 323 -12.25 -15.03 -16.06
N ALA A 324 -13.25 -14.61 -15.27
CA ALA A 324 -13.68 -13.22 -15.12
C ALA A 324 -13.20 -12.67 -13.76
N THR A 325 -11.91 -12.88 -13.49
CA THR A 325 -11.27 -12.66 -12.18
C THR A 325 -10.63 -11.28 -12.02
N GLY A 326 -10.90 -10.38 -12.96
CA GLY A 326 -10.52 -8.97 -12.87
C GLY A 326 -9.15 -8.66 -13.43
N TYR A 327 -8.68 -7.44 -13.13
CA TYR A 327 -7.47 -6.86 -13.68
C TYR A 327 -6.69 -6.12 -12.59
N ARG A 328 -5.40 -5.83 -12.83
CA ARG A 328 -4.56 -4.95 -12.01
C ARG A 328 -4.09 -3.76 -12.83
N SER A 329 -3.85 -2.63 -12.16
CA SER A 329 -3.19 -1.48 -12.77
C SER A 329 -1.69 -1.69 -12.79
N THR A 330 -1.05 -1.45 -13.93
CA THR A 330 0.41 -1.45 -14.09
C THR A 330 1.05 -0.11 -13.75
N THR A 331 0.26 0.92 -13.41
CA THR A 331 0.77 2.28 -13.14
C THR A 331 1.92 2.28 -12.13
N LYS A 332 1.84 1.46 -11.08
CA LYS A 332 2.91 1.36 -10.07
C LYS A 332 4.20 0.67 -10.58
N GLN A 333 4.12 -0.12 -11.65
CA GLN A 333 5.26 -0.83 -12.22
C GLN A 333 6.18 0.13 -12.98
N TRP A 334 5.61 1.05 -13.77
CA TRP A 334 6.38 2.01 -14.56
C TRP A 334 6.52 3.38 -13.88
N LEU A 335 5.56 3.83 -13.04
CA LEU A 335 5.66 5.08 -12.28
C LEU A 335 6.37 4.83 -10.95
N LYS A 336 7.65 5.21 -10.87
CA LYS A 336 8.44 5.02 -9.65
C LYS A 336 7.95 6.00 -8.56
N ARG A 337 7.32 5.49 -7.50
CA ARG A 337 6.86 6.26 -6.34
C ARG A 337 7.81 6.08 -5.15
N TYR A 338 8.18 7.18 -4.52
CA TYR A 338 9.03 7.24 -3.32
C TYR A 338 8.27 6.74 -2.08
N CYS A 339 8.21 5.43 -1.86
CA CYS A 339 7.87 4.81 -0.57
C CYS A 339 8.80 3.63 -0.23
N ALA A 340 9.88 3.47 -0.97
CA ALA A 340 10.91 2.47 -0.74
C ALA A 340 12.25 3.18 -0.56
N LEU A 341 13.23 2.50 0.04
CA LEU A 341 14.61 3.00 -0.01
C LEU A 341 14.99 3.27 -1.49
N PRO A 342 15.84 4.29 -1.76
CA PRO A 342 16.13 4.77 -3.11
C PRO A 342 16.31 3.64 -4.12
N HIS A 343 15.58 3.70 -5.23
CA HIS A 343 15.77 2.81 -6.38
C HIS A 343 15.58 1.30 -6.12
N ALA A 344 14.89 0.88 -5.04
CA ALA A 344 14.54 -0.50 -4.77
C ALA A 344 13.11 -0.63 -4.20
N PRO A 345 12.07 -0.60 -5.05
CA PRO A 345 10.69 -0.79 -4.61
C PRO A 345 10.45 -2.20 -4.08
N HIS A 346 9.51 -2.34 -3.12
CA HIS A 346 8.97 -3.64 -2.75
C HIS A 346 8.31 -4.32 -3.97
N ALA A 347 8.28 -5.65 -3.98
CA ALA A 347 7.60 -6.42 -5.02
C ALA A 347 6.10 -6.08 -5.06
N GLY A 348 5.48 -6.09 -6.24
CA GLY A 348 4.10 -5.61 -6.45
C GLY A 348 3.01 -6.41 -5.73
N ASP A 349 3.35 -7.60 -5.22
CA ASP A 349 2.54 -8.51 -4.42
C ASP A 349 2.80 -8.41 -2.91
N SER A 350 3.72 -7.54 -2.48
CA SER A 350 4.05 -7.39 -1.06
C SER A 350 2.82 -6.96 -0.24
N PRO A 351 2.60 -7.56 0.94
CA PRO A 351 1.48 -7.18 1.79
C PRO A 351 1.62 -5.74 2.28
N THR A 352 0.48 -5.09 2.56
CA THR A 352 0.44 -3.70 3.07
C THR A 352 1.25 -3.52 4.36
N TYR A 353 1.26 -4.54 5.22
CA TYR A 353 2.11 -4.59 6.42
C TYR A 353 3.09 -5.74 6.24
N LEU A 354 4.36 -5.39 6.03
CA LEU A 354 5.39 -6.36 5.70
C LEU A 354 5.79 -7.16 6.95
N PRO A 355 5.82 -8.50 6.89
CA PRO A 355 6.39 -9.33 7.96
C PRO A 355 7.87 -8.99 8.20
N ARG A 356 8.35 -9.25 9.42
CA ARG A 356 9.75 -9.01 9.82
C ARG A 356 10.74 -9.64 8.84
N ASP A 357 10.56 -10.91 8.53
CA ASP A 357 11.53 -11.65 7.73
C ASP A 357 11.56 -11.16 6.28
N ASP A 358 10.41 -10.74 5.75
CA ASP A 358 10.29 -10.13 4.44
C ASP A 358 10.99 -8.77 4.39
N PHE A 359 10.86 -7.97 5.45
CA PHE A 359 11.57 -6.70 5.59
C PHE A 359 13.08 -6.88 5.71
N ILE A 360 13.55 -7.91 6.43
CA ILE A 360 14.98 -8.24 6.50
C ILE A 360 15.51 -8.66 5.13
N ARG A 361 14.82 -9.56 4.42
CA ARG A 361 15.20 -9.96 3.05
C ARG A 361 15.26 -8.76 2.10
N TYR A 362 14.34 -7.80 2.26
CA TYR A 362 14.36 -6.56 1.52
C TYR A 362 15.63 -5.73 1.78
N LEU A 363 16.06 -5.59 3.03
CA LEU A 363 17.30 -4.88 3.38
C LEU A 363 18.56 -5.59 2.84
N ASP A 364 18.60 -6.92 2.91
CA ASP A 364 19.71 -7.71 2.34
C ASP A 364 19.80 -7.57 0.82
N ALA A 365 18.65 -7.64 0.14
CA ALA A 365 18.56 -7.41 -1.29
C ALA A 365 18.96 -5.97 -1.67
N TYR A 366 18.56 -4.99 -0.87
CA TYR A 366 18.95 -3.59 -1.04
C TYR A 366 20.47 -3.42 -0.94
N ALA A 367 21.08 -3.91 0.15
CA ALA A 367 22.52 -3.83 0.36
C ALA A 367 23.29 -4.50 -0.79
N SER A 368 22.82 -5.67 -1.24
CA SER A 368 23.41 -6.41 -2.37
C SER A 368 23.30 -5.63 -3.67
N ARG A 369 22.12 -5.07 -3.98
CA ARG A 369 21.84 -4.33 -5.21
C ARG A 369 22.75 -3.11 -5.38
N PHE A 370 23.01 -2.37 -4.31
CA PHE A 370 23.84 -1.16 -4.36
C PHE A 370 25.31 -1.42 -3.99
N GLY A 371 25.69 -2.69 -3.79
CA GLY A 371 27.06 -3.03 -3.40
C GLY A 371 27.50 -2.36 -2.10
N VAL A 372 26.58 -2.23 -1.14
CA VAL A 372 26.87 -1.59 0.16
C VAL A 372 27.86 -2.47 0.91
N ARG A 373 29.08 -1.95 1.10
CA ARG A 373 30.15 -2.64 1.84
C ARG A 373 29.90 -2.56 3.34
N THR A 374 29.19 -3.55 3.89
CA THR A 374 28.90 -3.63 5.32
C THR A 374 29.97 -4.42 6.08
N ARG A 375 30.33 -3.95 7.27
CA ARG A 375 31.19 -4.67 8.23
C ARG A 375 30.35 -4.99 9.46
N LEU A 376 29.79 -6.18 9.49
CA LEU A 376 28.92 -6.63 10.59
C LEU A 376 29.74 -6.96 11.84
N ARG A 377 29.11 -6.90 13.03
CA ARG A 377 29.74 -7.17 14.33
C ARG A 377 30.92 -6.25 14.68
N ARG A 378 30.89 -5.00 14.19
CA ARG A 378 31.84 -3.96 14.57
C ARG A 378 31.13 -3.01 15.52
N GLU A 379 31.54 -3.00 16.77
CA GLU A 379 31.06 -2.01 17.72
C GLU A 379 31.97 -0.79 17.65
N VAL A 380 31.41 0.37 17.27
CA VAL A 380 32.14 1.63 17.25
C VAL A 380 32.27 2.14 18.69
N ARG A 381 33.51 2.30 19.16
CA ARG A 381 33.82 2.81 20.51
C ARG A 381 34.04 4.32 20.51
N SER A 382 34.67 4.83 19.46
CA SER A 382 34.91 6.26 19.30
C SER A 382 34.99 6.67 17.83
N ALA A 383 34.49 7.86 17.54
CA ALA A 383 34.69 8.56 16.27
C ALA A 383 35.07 10.01 16.59
N ARG A 384 36.26 10.43 16.12
CA ARG A 384 36.80 11.78 16.31
C ARG A 384 37.34 12.34 15.01
N TYR A 385 37.30 13.65 14.86
CA TYR A 385 37.90 14.32 13.71
C TYR A 385 39.37 14.66 14.01
N ASP A 386 40.27 14.19 13.15
CA ASP A 386 41.69 14.53 13.15
C ASP A 386 41.88 15.73 12.20
N ALA A 387 41.99 16.93 12.78
CA ALA A 387 42.09 18.19 12.05
C ALA A 387 43.40 18.30 11.25
N GLU A 388 44.50 17.71 11.74
CA GLU A 388 45.80 17.72 11.04
C GLU A 388 45.72 16.90 9.74
N ARG A 389 45.00 15.78 9.79
CA ARG A 389 44.83 14.89 8.63
C ARG A 389 43.59 15.18 7.80
N ALA A 390 42.76 16.13 8.22
CA ALA A 390 41.45 16.43 7.65
C ALA A 390 40.59 15.16 7.44
N ARG A 391 40.58 14.26 8.43
CA ARG A 391 39.92 12.95 8.36
C ARG A 391 39.30 12.55 9.68
N TRP A 392 38.22 11.81 9.58
CA TRP A 392 37.62 11.07 10.68
C TRP A 392 38.46 9.84 11.01
N VAL A 393 38.68 9.60 12.30
CA VAL A 393 39.27 8.39 12.86
C VAL A 393 38.20 7.69 13.69
N VAL A 394 37.88 6.45 13.32
CA VAL A 394 36.85 5.64 13.95
C VAL A 394 37.49 4.39 14.54
N ASP A 395 37.46 4.27 15.86
CA ASP A 395 37.91 3.09 16.59
C ASP A 395 36.72 2.15 16.80
N ALA A 396 36.90 0.90 16.40
CA ALA A 396 35.90 -0.14 16.53
C ALA A 396 36.51 -1.43 17.07
N VAL A 397 35.65 -2.31 17.60
CA VAL A 397 36.04 -3.65 18.06
C VAL A 397 35.24 -4.68 17.28
N ASP A 398 35.93 -5.69 16.73
CA ASP A 398 35.27 -6.86 16.17
C ASP A 398 34.76 -7.74 17.32
N LEU A 399 33.43 -7.83 17.47
CA LEU A 399 32.78 -8.54 18.57
C LEU A 399 32.98 -10.06 18.53
N ALA A 400 33.41 -10.62 17.40
CA ALA A 400 33.68 -12.05 17.30
C ALA A 400 35.10 -12.42 17.75
N THR A 401 36.06 -11.50 17.58
CA THR A 401 37.48 -11.76 17.86
C THR A 401 38.04 -10.93 19.01
N GLY A 402 37.33 -9.89 19.45
CA GLY A 402 37.81 -8.89 20.42
C GLY A 402 38.89 -7.96 19.86
N LYS A 403 39.24 -8.06 18.58
CA LYS A 403 40.31 -7.27 17.97
C LYS A 403 39.89 -5.82 17.77
N ALA A 404 40.76 -4.89 18.19
CA ALA A 404 40.61 -3.47 17.88
C ALA A 404 40.94 -3.20 16.40
N GLU A 405 40.09 -2.43 15.75
CA GLU A 405 40.18 -2.00 14.36
C GLU A 405 40.09 -0.46 14.30
N VAL A 406 40.87 0.18 13.44
CA VAL A 406 40.84 1.63 13.22
C VAL A 406 40.52 1.92 11.77
N TYR A 407 39.53 2.78 11.54
CA TYR A 407 39.07 3.19 10.23
C TYR A 407 39.31 4.69 10.03
N THR A 408 39.61 5.09 8.79
CA THR A 408 39.71 6.52 8.45
C THR A 408 38.84 6.88 7.26
N ALA A 409 38.20 8.04 7.31
CA ALA A 409 37.31 8.52 6.26
C ALA A 409 37.35 10.05 6.12
N ARG A 410 37.09 10.57 4.92
CA ARG A 410 36.93 12.01 4.70
C ARG A 410 35.58 12.53 5.18
N TYR A 411 34.55 11.69 5.12
CA TYR A 411 33.18 11.99 5.52
C TYR A 411 32.71 10.94 6.51
N LEU A 412 31.98 11.34 7.54
CA LEU A 412 31.36 10.45 8.52
C LEU A 412 29.85 10.67 8.51
N VAL A 413 29.07 9.59 8.40
CA VAL A 413 27.61 9.63 8.50
C VAL A 413 27.18 8.86 9.73
N ALA A 414 26.63 9.55 10.72
CA ALA A 414 26.01 8.95 11.90
C ALA A 414 24.58 8.47 11.55
N ALA A 415 24.39 7.16 11.51
CA ALA A 415 23.11 6.52 11.15
C ALA A 415 22.71 5.41 12.14
N ALA A 416 23.06 5.58 13.43
CA ALA A 416 22.82 4.58 14.47
C ALA A 416 21.33 4.48 14.91
N GLY A 417 20.51 5.45 14.52
CA GLY A 417 19.07 5.46 14.81
C GLY A 417 18.74 5.80 16.27
N GLU A 418 17.48 5.58 16.63
CA GLU A 418 16.88 6.02 17.90
C GLU A 418 16.97 4.97 19.02
N ASN A 419 16.99 3.70 18.65
CA ASN A 419 16.81 2.57 19.57
C ASN A 419 18.06 1.69 19.54
N ASP A 420 18.94 1.86 20.52
CA ASP A 420 20.17 1.06 20.63
C ASP A 420 20.22 0.32 21.97
N GLU A 421 20.46 1.04 23.07
CA GLU A 421 20.60 0.43 24.39
C GLU A 421 19.24 0.32 25.09
N LYS A 422 18.95 -0.86 25.67
CA LYS A 422 17.71 -1.09 26.43
C LYS A 422 17.68 -0.26 27.71
N VAL A 423 16.51 0.31 28.02
CA VAL A 423 16.30 1.04 29.28
C VAL A 423 15.63 0.10 30.27
N VAL A 424 16.35 -0.38 31.28
CA VAL A 424 15.78 -1.19 32.36
C VAL A 424 15.76 -0.35 33.63
N PRO A 425 14.58 -0.10 34.24
CA PRO A 425 14.51 0.68 35.47
C PRO A 425 15.10 -0.11 36.65
N GLU A 426 15.81 0.57 37.53
CA GLU A 426 16.21 0.01 38.82
C GLU A 426 14.97 -0.11 39.71
N VAL A 427 14.69 -1.32 40.17
CA VAL A 427 13.58 -1.61 41.08
C VAL A 427 14.15 -2.31 42.31
N ALA A 428 13.90 -1.75 43.49
CA ALA A 428 14.42 -2.30 44.74
C ALA A 428 13.90 -3.74 44.97
N GLY A 429 14.81 -4.67 45.29
CA GLY A 429 14.45 -6.06 45.57
C GLY A 429 14.22 -6.93 44.33
N MET A 430 14.51 -6.42 43.11
CA MET A 430 14.37 -7.18 41.86
C MET A 430 15.22 -8.46 41.85
N GLU A 431 16.39 -8.44 42.52
CA GLU A 431 17.27 -9.59 42.71
C GLU A 431 16.62 -10.74 43.52
N THR A 432 15.56 -10.45 44.26
CA THR A 432 14.80 -11.45 45.03
C THR A 432 13.70 -12.14 44.21
N PHE A 433 13.44 -11.68 42.99
CA PHE A 433 12.37 -12.23 42.15
C PHE A 433 12.75 -13.62 41.62
N PRO A 434 12.00 -14.68 41.94
CA PRO A 434 12.35 -16.05 41.55
C PRO A 434 12.00 -16.37 40.09
N GLY A 435 11.16 -15.53 39.47
CA GLY A 435 10.62 -15.73 38.13
C GLY A 435 11.51 -15.18 37.02
N LYS A 436 11.06 -15.36 35.77
CA LYS A 436 11.80 -14.89 34.60
C LYS A 436 11.62 -13.37 34.44
N VAL A 437 12.72 -12.61 34.40
CA VAL A 437 12.75 -11.18 34.08
C VAL A 437 13.39 -11.01 32.71
N VAL A 438 12.67 -10.43 31.76
CA VAL A 438 13.18 -10.15 30.41
C VAL A 438 12.88 -8.73 29.97
N HIS A 439 13.71 -8.18 29.10
CA HIS A 439 13.38 -6.95 28.37
C HIS A 439 12.75 -7.31 27.02
N ALA A 440 12.00 -6.39 26.41
CA ALA A 440 11.35 -6.56 25.12
C ALA A 440 12.32 -7.01 24.00
N VAL A 441 13.59 -6.61 24.08
CA VAL A 441 14.65 -7.02 23.14
C VAL A 441 14.96 -8.52 23.21
N ASP A 442 14.73 -9.14 24.37
CA ASP A 442 14.99 -10.55 24.67
C ASP A 442 13.71 -11.40 24.57
N TYR A 443 12.55 -10.76 24.43
CA TYR A 443 11.27 -11.43 24.17
C TYR A 443 11.22 -11.96 22.73
N ARG A 444 10.70 -13.18 22.53
CA ARG A 444 10.60 -13.83 21.21
C ARG A 444 9.17 -14.25 20.90
N SER A 445 8.50 -14.86 21.87
CA SER A 445 7.10 -15.30 21.78
C SER A 445 6.54 -15.51 23.18
N ALA A 446 5.22 -15.70 23.27
CA ALA A 446 4.52 -16.11 24.49
C ALA A 446 4.83 -17.56 24.93
N GLU A 447 5.63 -18.29 24.15
CA GLU A 447 6.03 -19.65 24.47
C GLU A 447 6.81 -19.71 25.80
N GLY A 448 6.38 -20.58 26.71
CA GLY A 448 6.92 -20.68 28.06
C GLY A 448 6.26 -19.76 29.11
N PHE A 449 5.28 -18.94 28.71
CA PHE A 449 4.48 -18.10 29.60
C PHE A 449 3.03 -18.57 29.78
N LYS A 450 2.60 -19.61 29.06
CA LYS A 450 1.25 -20.17 29.16
C LYS A 450 0.92 -20.58 30.60
N GLY A 451 -0.24 -20.13 31.09
CA GLY A 451 -0.71 -20.41 32.46
C GLY A 451 0.00 -19.63 33.56
N LYS A 452 0.95 -18.74 33.22
CA LYS A 452 1.67 -17.91 34.18
C LYS A 452 1.02 -16.54 34.33
N SER A 453 1.15 -15.95 35.51
CA SER A 453 0.87 -14.53 35.78
C SER A 453 2.05 -13.69 35.32
N VAL A 454 1.86 -12.87 34.29
CA VAL A 454 2.95 -12.10 33.67
C VAL A 454 2.67 -10.60 33.74
N LEU A 455 3.64 -9.85 34.26
CA LEU A 455 3.61 -8.40 34.32
C LEU A 455 4.41 -7.79 33.17
N VAL A 456 3.75 -7.04 32.29
CA VAL A 456 4.40 -6.21 31.27
C VAL A 456 4.56 -4.79 31.80
N VAL A 457 5.78 -4.27 31.83
CA VAL A 457 6.08 -2.93 32.36
C VAL A 457 6.35 -1.97 31.19
N GLY A 458 5.40 -1.08 30.91
CA GLY A 458 5.49 -0.08 29.84
C GLY A 458 4.33 -0.18 28.84
N GLY A 459 3.68 0.95 28.56
CA GLY A 459 2.50 1.04 27.69
C GLY A 459 2.77 1.50 26.26
N GLY A 460 4.02 1.49 25.80
CA GLY A 460 4.37 1.83 24.41
C GLY A 460 3.96 0.74 23.41
N ASN A 461 4.30 0.92 22.13
CA ASN A 461 3.98 -0.04 21.06
C ASN A 461 4.41 -1.47 21.41
N SER A 462 5.68 -1.69 21.78
CA SER A 462 6.17 -3.03 22.14
C SER A 462 5.47 -3.62 23.36
N GLY A 463 5.17 -2.81 24.39
CA GLY A 463 4.50 -3.30 25.59
C GLY A 463 3.07 -3.75 25.32
N MET A 464 2.35 -2.99 24.50
CA MET A 464 0.98 -3.33 24.09
C MET A 464 0.94 -4.58 23.19
N GLU A 465 1.88 -4.72 22.26
CA GLU A 465 1.98 -5.92 21.41
C GLU A 465 2.38 -7.16 22.22
N ILE A 466 3.36 -7.05 23.12
CA ILE A 466 3.77 -8.16 23.99
C ILE A 466 2.63 -8.58 24.93
N ALA A 467 1.91 -7.61 25.51
CA ALA A 467 0.77 -7.93 26.37
C ALA A 467 -0.34 -8.67 25.61
N TYR A 468 -0.57 -8.29 24.35
CA TYR A 468 -1.50 -9.00 23.47
C TYR A 468 -1.02 -10.41 23.15
N ASP A 469 0.24 -10.57 22.75
CA ASP A 469 0.83 -11.87 22.43
C ASP A 469 0.79 -12.83 23.63
N LEU A 470 1.14 -12.34 24.84
CA LEU A 470 1.04 -13.10 26.09
C LEU A 470 -0.39 -13.54 26.40
N ALA A 471 -1.37 -12.64 26.28
CA ALA A 471 -2.77 -12.95 26.54
C ALA A 471 -3.31 -14.00 25.54
N VAL A 472 -3.00 -13.85 24.25
CA VAL A 472 -3.35 -14.83 23.21
C VAL A 472 -2.65 -16.17 23.45
N GLY A 473 -1.41 -16.15 23.93
CA GLY A 473 -0.62 -17.32 24.32
C GLY A 473 -1.11 -18.02 25.60
N GLY A 474 -2.15 -17.48 26.26
CA GLY A 474 -2.76 -18.07 27.45
C GLY A 474 -2.06 -17.73 28.76
N ALA A 475 -1.32 -16.63 28.82
CA ALA A 475 -0.80 -16.07 30.07
C ALA A 475 -1.83 -15.13 30.72
N THR A 476 -1.93 -15.15 32.05
CA THR A 476 -2.69 -14.14 32.81
C THR A 476 -1.88 -12.85 32.82
N THR A 477 -2.30 -11.88 31.99
CA THR A 477 -1.44 -10.74 31.65
C THR A 477 -1.89 -9.47 32.36
N SER A 478 -0.93 -8.78 33.00
CA SER A 478 -1.11 -7.42 33.50
C SER A 478 -0.13 -6.48 32.82
N ILE A 479 -0.53 -5.25 32.51
CA ILE A 479 0.32 -4.24 31.88
C ILE A 479 0.34 -2.95 32.70
N VAL A 480 1.54 -2.40 32.93
CA VAL A 480 1.73 -1.10 33.59
C VAL A 480 1.70 0.02 32.56
N VAL A 481 0.69 0.89 32.67
CA VAL A 481 0.51 2.08 31.82
C VAL A 481 0.43 3.32 32.70
N ARG A 482 1.58 3.96 32.92
CA ARG A 482 1.71 5.15 33.79
C ARG A 482 1.36 6.47 33.09
N SER A 483 1.69 6.57 31.82
CA SER A 483 1.60 7.81 31.03
C SER A 483 0.35 7.81 30.16
N GLU A 484 -0.07 9.00 29.76
CA GLU A 484 -1.12 9.17 28.76
C GLU A 484 -0.62 8.69 27.39
N LEU A 485 -1.50 8.03 26.64
CA LEU A 485 -1.19 7.54 25.29
C LEU A 485 -2.41 7.61 24.38
N HIS A 486 -2.16 7.79 23.09
CA HIS A 486 -3.18 7.62 22.06
C HIS A 486 -3.18 6.18 21.57
N LEU A 487 -4.36 5.55 21.50
CA LEU A 487 -4.59 4.33 20.75
C LEU A 487 -5.12 4.67 19.36
N VAL A 488 -4.50 4.12 18.33
CA VAL A 488 -4.88 4.30 16.93
C VAL A 488 -4.84 2.96 16.22
N SER A 489 -5.83 2.62 15.39
CA SER A 489 -5.73 1.40 14.57
C SER A 489 -4.78 1.62 13.39
N LYS A 490 -4.23 0.52 12.84
CA LYS A 490 -3.34 0.60 11.67
C LYS A 490 -4.04 1.25 10.46
N GLU A 491 -5.33 0.99 10.28
CA GLU A 491 -6.16 1.55 9.19
C GLU A 491 -6.37 3.05 9.36
N ILE A 492 -6.70 3.51 10.57
CA ILE A 492 -6.85 4.94 10.88
C ILE A 492 -5.51 5.65 10.64
N TRP A 493 -4.41 5.05 11.10
CA TRP A 493 -3.08 5.60 10.93
C TRP A 493 -2.69 5.71 9.45
N ASN A 494 -2.95 4.68 8.65
CA ASN A 494 -2.66 4.66 7.22
C ASN A 494 -3.46 5.73 6.45
N LEU A 495 -4.75 5.88 6.77
CA LEU A 495 -5.57 6.95 6.22
C LEU A 495 -5.00 8.33 6.60
N ALA A 496 -4.64 8.53 7.86
CA ALA A 496 -4.10 9.79 8.34
C ALA A 496 -2.75 10.13 7.68
N MET A 497 -1.88 9.15 7.47
CA MET A 497 -0.64 9.31 6.70
C MET A 497 -0.91 9.70 5.24
N THR A 498 -2.00 9.20 4.63
CA THR A 498 -2.42 9.61 3.28
C THR A 498 -2.92 11.05 3.27
N LEU A 499 -3.69 11.45 4.28
CA LEU A 499 -4.21 12.81 4.45
C LEU A 499 -3.12 13.83 4.80
N TYR A 500 -2.00 13.38 5.38
CA TYR A 500 -0.84 14.22 5.74
C TYR A 500 -0.28 15.06 4.59
N ARG A 501 -0.47 14.61 3.35
CA ARG A 501 -0.05 15.35 2.15
C ARG A 501 -1.00 16.50 1.77
N TYR A 502 -2.22 16.50 2.28
CA TYR A 502 -3.30 17.37 1.82
C TYR A 502 -3.87 18.28 2.91
N LEU A 503 -3.70 17.92 4.18
CA LEU A 503 -4.30 18.62 5.32
C LEU A 503 -3.24 19.03 6.34
N PRO A 504 -3.45 20.14 7.07
CA PRO A 504 -2.59 20.52 8.18
C PRO A 504 -2.76 19.56 9.38
N VAL A 505 -1.71 19.43 10.20
CA VAL A 505 -1.64 18.48 11.33
C VAL A 505 -2.84 18.60 12.28
N TRP A 506 -3.28 19.81 12.63
CA TRP A 506 -4.42 20.02 13.53
C TRP A 506 -5.73 19.43 12.97
N ALA A 507 -5.93 19.45 11.65
CA ALA A 507 -7.12 18.93 11.00
C ALA A 507 -7.09 17.40 10.97
N ILE A 508 -5.90 16.84 10.69
CA ILE A 508 -5.67 15.38 10.73
C ILE A 508 -5.93 14.86 12.15
N ASP A 509 -5.43 15.54 13.18
CA ASP A 509 -5.66 15.14 14.56
C ASP A 509 -7.13 15.09 14.92
N LYS A 510 -7.94 16.07 14.49
CA LYS A 510 -9.39 16.04 14.71
C LYS A 510 -10.06 14.84 14.03
N VAL A 511 -9.69 14.55 12.77
CA VAL A 511 -10.22 13.40 12.03
C VAL A 511 -9.84 12.09 12.72
N VAL A 512 -8.57 11.94 13.07
CA VAL A 512 -8.06 10.73 13.74
C VAL A 512 -8.74 10.54 15.10
N LEU A 513 -8.87 11.59 15.91
CA LEU A 513 -9.51 11.52 17.21
C LEU A 513 -10.99 11.14 17.11
N LEU A 514 -11.71 11.68 16.11
CA LEU A 514 -13.10 11.30 15.83
C LEU A 514 -13.20 9.81 15.47
N MET A 515 -12.35 9.33 14.57
CA MET A 515 -12.33 7.91 14.20
C MET A 515 -11.96 7.02 15.38
N CYS A 516 -11.00 7.42 16.21
CA CYS A 516 -10.61 6.69 17.41
C CYS A 516 -11.72 6.70 18.47
N ALA A 517 -12.54 7.76 18.54
CA ALA A 517 -13.72 7.78 19.41
C ALA A 517 -14.78 6.78 18.93
N VAL A 518 -14.97 6.62 17.61
CA VAL A 518 -15.89 5.62 17.04
C VAL A 518 -15.38 4.20 17.25
N VAL A 519 -14.09 3.95 17.04
CA VAL A 519 -13.51 2.60 17.09
C VAL A 519 -13.26 2.12 18.53
N PHE A 520 -12.67 2.97 19.37
CA PHE A 520 -12.25 2.57 20.72
C PHE A 520 -13.18 3.08 21.83
N GLY A 521 -14.06 4.05 21.55
CA GLY A 521 -14.88 4.70 22.57
C GLY A 521 -14.04 5.47 23.59
N ASP A 522 -14.58 5.60 24.81
CA ASP A 522 -13.84 6.13 25.96
C ASP A 522 -12.92 5.06 26.56
N THR A 523 -11.61 5.26 26.37
CA THR A 523 -10.58 4.34 26.84
C THR A 523 -10.18 4.61 28.30
N ALA A 524 -10.58 5.75 28.88
CA ALA A 524 -10.15 6.18 30.21
C ALA A 524 -10.68 5.26 31.32
N HIS A 525 -11.89 4.71 31.15
CA HIS A 525 -12.48 3.73 32.07
C HIS A 525 -11.63 2.47 32.22
N TYR A 526 -10.88 2.10 31.18
CA TYR A 526 -9.98 0.94 31.17
C TYR A 526 -8.55 1.30 31.62
N GLY A 527 -8.36 2.49 32.20
CA GLY A 527 -7.04 2.95 32.67
C GLY A 527 -6.17 3.62 31.60
N LEU A 528 -6.63 3.69 30.35
CA LEU A 528 -5.87 4.27 29.22
C LEU A 528 -6.35 5.69 28.93
N ARG A 529 -5.66 6.68 29.50
CA ARG A 529 -5.99 8.11 29.29
C ARG A 529 -5.31 8.64 28.04
N ARG A 530 -6.07 9.42 27.26
CA ARG A 530 -5.56 10.11 26.07
C ARG A 530 -4.89 11.44 26.45
N PRO A 531 -3.76 11.79 25.81
CA PRO A 531 -3.15 13.10 25.93
C PRO A 531 -4.07 14.22 25.43
N ALA A 532 -3.88 15.43 25.95
CA ALA A 532 -4.62 16.62 25.52
C ALA A 532 -4.28 17.06 24.07
N VAL A 533 -3.04 16.82 23.64
CA VAL A 533 -2.60 17.08 22.26
C VAL A 533 -2.96 15.91 21.34
N GLY A 534 -3.25 16.17 20.07
CA GLY A 534 -3.60 15.11 19.12
C GLY A 534 -2.42 14.19 18.75
N PRO A 535 -2.68 13.00 18.20
CA PRO A 535 -1.66 11.96 17.98
C PRO A 535 -0.54 12.36 17.00
N PHE A 536 -0.84 13.11 15.94
CA PHE A 536 0.17 13.63 15.00
C PHE A 536 0.90 14.83 15.59
N THR A 537 0.21 15.74 16.27
CA THR A 537 0.89 16.82 17.00
C THR A 537 1.87 16.22 18.01
N MET A 538 1.44 15.25 18.82
CA MET A 538 2.28 14.53 19.78
C MET A 538 3.50 13.88 19.12
N LYS A 539 3.32 13.22 17.97
CA LYS A 539 4.42 12.61 17.21
C LYS A 539 5.46 13.65 16.76
N VAL A 540 5.02 14.86 16.40
CA VAL A 540 5.91 15.91 15.87
C VAL A 540 6.61 16.68 16.99
N THR A 541 5.94 16.88 18.13
CA THR A 541 6.44 17.75 19.21
C THR A 541 7.04 17.00 20.39
N THR A 542 6.84 15.68 20.49
CA THR A 542 7.31 14.87 21.62
C THR A 542 8.07 13.62 21.17
N THR A 543 8.71 12.94 22.12
CA THR A 543 9.36 11.63 21.92
C THR A 543 8.36 10.47 21.88
N MET A 544 7.07 10.73 22.14
CA MET A 544 6.06 9.70 22.27
C MET A 544 5.31 9.46 20.98
N TYR A 545 5.24 8.18 20.60
CA TYR A 545 4.42 7.73 19.47
C TYR A 545 3.05 7.27 19.96
N PRO A 546 1.98 7.50 19.17
CA PRO A 546 0.73 6.82 19.41
C PRO A 546 0.93 5.30 19.31
N VAL A 547 0.20 4.56 20.15
CA VAL A 547 0.17 3.10 20.11
C VAL A 547 -0.69 2.67 18.95
N LEU A 548 -0.10 1.90 18.04
CA LEU A 548 -0.81 1.24 16.95
C LEU A 548 -1.41 -0.06 17.46
N ASP A 549 -2.70 -0.04 17.79
CA ASP A 549 -3.38 -1.19 18.37
C ASP A 549 -3.50 -2.33 17.34
N VAL A 550 -3.17 -3.54 17.79
CA VAL A 550 -3.26 -4.79 17.01
C VAL A 550 -4.30 -5.76 17.57
N GLY A 551 -5.14 -5.31 18.51
CA GLY A 551 -6.09 -6.15 19.24
C GLY A 551 -5.89 -6.13 20.76
N THR A 552 -4.83 -5.48 21.27
CA THR A 552 -4.55 -5.35 22.70
C THR A 552 -5.72 -4.70 23.44
N PHE A 553 -6.29 -3.64 22.88
CA PHE A 553 -7.42 -2.95 23.50
C PHE A 553 -8.66 -3.83 23.63
N ALA A 554 -8.92 -4.72 22.65
CA ALA A 554 -10.04 -5.67 22.75
C ALA A 554 -9.85 -6.61 23.94
N LYS A 555 -8.62 -7.08 24.17
CA LYS A 555 -8.27 -7.93 25.32
C LYS A 555 -8.36 -7.18 26.65
N ILE A 556 -7.94 -5.92 26.70
CA ILE A 556 -8.14 -5.04 27.85
C ILE A 556 -9.64 -4.86 28.14
N ARG A 557 -10.44 -4.58 27.11
CA ARG A 557 -11.90 -4.38 27.23
C ARG A 557 -12.62 -5.62 27.75
N SER A 558 -12.18 -6.81 27.33
CA SER A 558 -12.73 -8.09 27.81
C SER A 558 -12.29 -8.47 29.23
N GLY A 559 -11.28 -7.78 29.79
CA GLY A 559 -10.69 -8.11 31.09
C GLY A 559 -9.59 -9.18 31.03
N GLU A 560 -9.28 -9.73 29.86
CA GLU A 560 -8.18 -10.70 29.67
C GLU A 560 -6.79 -10.07 29.93
N ILE A 561 -6.64 -8.75 29.73
CA ILE A 561 -5.45 -7.99 30.11
C ILE A 561 -5.84 -6.95 31.17
N ARG A 562 -5.18 -7.01 32.33
CA ARG A 562 -5.39 -6.03 33.41
C ARG A 562 -4.45 -4.82 33.24
N VAL A 563 -5.00 -3.62 33.20
CA VAL A 563 -4.20 -2.38 33.18
C VAL A 563 -3.93 -1.91 34.61
N LEU A 564 -2.65 -1.78 34.96
CA LEU A 564 -2.16 -1.22 36.22
C LEU A 564 -1.61 0.18 35.95
N ARG A 565 -2.03 1.16 36.74
CA ARG A 565 -1.67 2.58 36.49
C ARG A 565 -0.51 3.08 37.31
N SER A 566 -0.22 2.38 38.40
CA SER A 566 0.84 2.74 39.32
C SER A 566 2.16 2.07 38.89
N GLY A 567 3.26 2.80 39.04
CA GLY A 567 4.59 2.27 38.75
C GLY A 567 5.02 1.21 39.76
N LEU A 568 6.03 0.41 39.40
CA LEU A 568 6.67 -0.51 40.35
C LEU A 568 7.39 0.29 41.42
N LYS A 569 7.27 -0.16 42.67
CA LYS A 569 7.96 0.42 43.83
C LYS A 569 9.05 -0.51 44.34
N SER A 570 8.72 -1.77 44.58
CA SER A 570 9.68 -2.78 45.05
C SER A 570 9.19 -4.19 44.71
N VAL A 571 10.11 -5.16 44.79
CA VAL A 571 9.83 -6.59 44.62
C VAL A 571 10.30 -7.35 45.86
N ARG A 572 9.50 -8.33 46.30
CA ARG A 572 9.87 -9.25 47.40
C ARG A 572 9.40 -10.65 47.05
N GLY A 573 10.33 -11.52 46.65
CA GLY A 573 9.96 -12.84 46.13
C GLY A 573 9.10 -12.67 44.87
N SER A 574 7.97 -13.37 44.75
CA SER A 574 7.03 -13.22 43.63
C SER A 574 6.12 -11.99 43.73
N ASP A 575 6.07 -11.31 44.88
CA ASP A 575 5.19 -10.18 45.10
C ASP A 575 5.82 -8.88 44.59
N VAL A 576 5.12 -8.21 43.69
CA VAL A 576 5.46 -6.88 43.18
C VAL A 576 4.59 -5.84 43.88
N GLU A 577 5.22 -4.90 44.58
CA GLU A 577 4.57 -3.74 45.20
C GLU A 577 4.56 -2.56 44.22
N PHE A 578 3.39 -1.95 44.07
CA PHE A 578 3.17 -0.78 43.24
C PHE A 578 3.16 0.50 44.09
N ALA A 579 3.39 1.66 43.47
CA ALA A 579 3.50 2.93 44.19
C ALA A 579 2.19 3.39 44.84
N ASP A 580 1.06 2.76 44.52
CA ASP A 580 -0.25 2.99 45.16
C ASP A 580 -0.46 2.10 46.41
N GLY A 581 0.53 1.28 46.76
CA GLY A 581 0.51 0.39 47.92
C GLY A 581 -0.10 -0.98 47.64
N HIS A 582 -0.63 -1.24 46.44
CA HIS A 582 -1.13 -2.56 46.07
C HIS A 582 0.01 -3.54 45.82
N ARG A 583 -0.24 -4.82 46.10
CA ARG A 583 0.70 -5.92 45.88
C ARG A 583 0.05 -7.02 45.05
N HIS A 584 0.78 -7.53 44.08
CA HIS A 584 0.34 -8.63 43.23
C HIS A 584 1.49 -9.61 42.98
N ALA A 585 1.17 -10.91 43.02
CA ALA A 585 2.12 -11.96 42.71
C ALA A 585 2.22 -12.18 41.19
N PHE A 586 3.46 -12.29 40.69
CA PHE A 586 3.74 -12.61 39.29
C PHE A 586 4.79 -13.70 39.17
N ASP A 587 4.68 -14.51 38.12
CA ASP A 587 5.62 -15.58 37.76
C ASP A 587 6.71 -15.09 36.79
N ALA A 588 6.45 -13.98 36.07
CA ALA A 588 7.40 -13.36 35.17
C ALA A 588 7.16 -11.85 35.00
N ILE A 589 8.23 -11.12 34.66
CA ILE A 589 8.21 -9.68 34.37
C ILE A 589 8.82 -9.44 32.99
N VAL A 590 8.13 -8.69 32.14
CA VAL A 590 8.62 -8.24 30.83
C VAL A 590 8.72 -6.72 30.81
N PHE A 591 9.95 -6.20 30.79
CA PHE A 591 10.21 -4.77 30.65
C PHE A 591 10.08 -4.33 29.18
N ALA A 592 9.09 -3.50 28.90
CA ALA A 592 8.88 -2.81 27.62
C ALA A 592 9.07 -1.29 27.80
N THR A 593 10.17 -0.94 28.46
CA THR A 593 10.49 0.41 28.95
C THR A 593 11.28 1.28 27.97
N GLY A 594 11.46 0.81 26.74
CA GLY A 594 12.04 1.55 25.63
C GLY A 594 13.55 1.39 25.50
N TYR A 595 14.13 2.23 24.65
CA TYR A 595 15.55 2.24 24.31
C TYR A 595 16.09 3.67 24.35
N ARG A 596 17.42 3.81 24.42
CA ARG A 596 18.14 5.08 24.28
C ARG A 596 19.15 5.01 23.14
N SER A 597 19.41 6.15 22.50
CA SER A 597 20.52 6.29 21.55
C SER A 597 21.85 6.35 22.32
N THR A 598 22.88 5.71 21.76
CA THR A 598 24.27 5.74 22.26
C THR A 598 25.16 6.66 21.43
N THR A 599 24.61 7.40 20.45
CA THR A 599 25.40 8.19 19.49
C THR A 599 26.41 9.13 20.16
N ARG A 600 26.01 9.81 21.24
CA ARG A 600 26.87 10.67 22.07
C ARG A 600 28.00 9.92 22.81
N GLN A 601 27.83 8.63 23.06
CA GLN A 601 28.83 7.82 23.75
C GLN A 601 30.06 7.56 22.87
N TRP A 602 29.88 7.41 21.56
CA TRP A 602 30.97 7.12 20.63
C TRP A 602 31.35 8.30 19.72
N LEU A 603 30.43 9.21 19.36
CA LEU A 603 30.76 10.38 18.55
C LEU A 603 31.32 11.51 19.45
N LYS A 604 32.60 11.88 19.27
CA LYS A 604 33.33 12.79 20.16
C LYS A 604 33.54 14.20 19.61
N SER A 605 33.38 14.41 18.30
CA SER A 605 33.65 15.68 17.61
C SER A 605 32.45 16.10 16.77
N ASP A 606 31.26 16.18 17.37
CA ASP A 606 30.01 16.35 16.62
C ASP A 606 29.63 17.80 16.31
N ASP A 607 30.38 18.77 16.84
CA ASP A 607 30.14 20.21 16.69
C ASP A 607 28.67 20.61 16.98
N GLY A 608 28.05 19.91 17.94
CA GLY A 608 26.66 20.14 18.36
C GLY A 608 25.60 19.61 17.38
N LEU A 609 25.97 18.73 16.43
CA LEU A 609 25.03 18.09 15.51
C LEU A 609 24.08 17.12 16.24
N ILE A 610 24.55 16.46 17.31
CA ILE A 610 23.78 15.49 18.08
C ILE A 610 23.40 16.13 19.43
N GLY A 611 22.13 16.07 19.80
CA GLY A 611 21.57 16.53 21.07
C GLY A 611 21.87 15.58 22.24
N ASP A 612 21.53 16.01 23.46
CA ASP A 612 21.82 15.27 24.69
C ASP A 612 21.10 13.92 24.76
N ASP A 613 19.98 13.79 24.06
CA ASP A 613 19.20 12.56 23.92
C ASP A 613 19.79 11.58 22.88
N GLY A 614 20.91 11.94 22.25
CA GLY A 614 21.57 11.15 21.21
C GLY A 614 20.87 11.22 19.86
N MET A 615 19.93 12.15 19.66
CA MET A 615 19.27 12.44 18.37
C MET A 615 19.85 13.69 17.71
N ALA A 616 19.40 14.09 16.52
CA ALA A 616 19.86 15.34 15.93
C ALA A 616 19.44 16.54 16.81
N ALA A 617 20.38 17.47 17.07
CA ALA A 617 20.11 18.64 17.91
C ALA A 617 19.19 19.66 17.24
N ARG A 618 19.23 19.73 15.90
CA ARG A 618 18.43 20.64 15.08
C ARG A 618 17.20 19.91 14.54
N SER A 619 16.12 20.66 14.28
CA SER A 619 14.92 20.12 13.64
C SER A 619 15.05 20.07 12.12
N TYR A 620 14.23 19.23 11.49
CA TYR A 620 14.06 19.22 10.05
C TYR A 620 13.69 20.62 9.51
N PRO A 621 14.25 21.07 8.37
CA PRO A 621 15.09 20.31 7.41
C PRO A 621 16.61 20.43 7.63
N ASP A 622 17.07 21.21 8.60
CA ASP A 622 18.48 21.61 8.73
C ASP A 622 19.28 20.69 9.68
N HIS A 623 18.75 19.50 9.95
CA HIS A 623 19.26 18.59 10.97
C HIS A 623 20.41 17.71 10.53
N TRP A 624 20.53 17.42 9.23
CA TRP A 624 21.35 16.32 8.71
C TRP A 624 22.82 16.67 8.46
N LYS A 625 23.21 17.96 8.46
CA LYS A 625 24.55 18.42 8.09
C LYS A 625 25.30 19.09 9.25
N GLY A 626 26.47 18.56 9.57
CA GLY A 626 27.44 19.13 10.51
C GLY A 626 28.67 19.71 9.81
N GLU A 627 29.69 20.03 10.61
CA GLU A 627 30.98 20.50 10.12
C GLU A 627 31.92 19.33 9.78
N ASN A 628 33.08 19.62 9.20
CA ASN A 628 34.15 18.63 9.00
C ASN A 628 33.74 17.37 8.22
N GLY A 629 32.73 17.47 7.36
CA GLY A 629 32.20 16.33 6.61
C GLY A 629 31.39 15.33 7.46
N LEU A 630 30.87 15.78 8.61
CA LEU A 630 29.95 15.03 9.45
C LEU A 630 28.51 15.22 8.97
N TYR A 631 27.76 14.12 8.96
CA TYR A 631 26.34 14.10 8.66
C TYR A 631 25.60 13.18 9.63
N CYS A 632 24.30 13.36 9.78
CA CYS A 632 23.43 12.41 10.47
C CYS A 632 22.23 12.04 9.59
N ALA A 633 21.83 10.77 9.62
CA ALA A 633 20.73 10.25 8.79
C ALA A 633 19.73 9.48 9.65
N GLY A 634 18.45 9.81 9.51
CA GLY A 634 17.36 9.12 10.23
C GLY A 634 17.26 9.46 11.71
N MET A 635 17.84 10.59 12.14
CA MET A 635 17.96 10.97 13.54
C MET A 635 16.97 12.06 14.00
N VAL A 636 15.83 12.20 13.30
CA VAL A 636 14.77 13.20 13.59
C VAL A 636 13.36 12.63 13.68
N ARG A 637 13.17 11.35 14.05
CA ARG A 637 11.84 10.79 14.38
C ARG A 637 10.81 10.80 13.25
N ARG A 638 11.31 10.93 12.01
CA ARG A 638 10.55 10.87 10.75
C ARG A 638 10.54 9.46 10.14
N GLY A 639 11.04 8.44 10.84
CA GLY A 639 11.04 7.06 10.35
C GLY A 639 11.82 6.86 9.05
N LEU A 640 11.47 5.81 8.30
CA LEU A 640 12.21 5.40 7.10
C LEU A 640 12.15 6.42 5.96
N TYR A 641 11.03 7.16 5.80
CA TYR A 641 10.93 8.18 4.75
C TYR A 641 11.84 9.38 5.03
N GLY A 642 11.98 9.79 6.30
CA GLY A 642 12.94 10.84 6.66
C GLY A 642 14.38 10.38 6.47
N SER A 643 14.67 9.12 6.79
CA SER A 643 16.00 8.52 6.55
C SER A 643 16.35 8.51 5.05
N TYR A 644 15.35 8.34 4.19
CA TYR A 644 15.49 8.44 2.74
C TYR A 644 15.85 9.88 2.29
N GLU A 645 15.09 10.88 2.74
CA GLU A 645 15.35 12.30 2.43
C GLU A 645 16.77 12.71 2.85
N ASP A 646 17.17 12.31 4.06
CA ASP A 646 18.51 12.57 4.60
C ASP A 646 19.60 11.94 3.72
N ALA A 647 19.42 10.68 3.31
CA ALA A 647 20.39 9.97 2.49
C ALA A 647 20.62 10.64 1.11
N GLU A 648 19.56 11.15 0.47
CA GLU A 648 19.69 11.90 -0.80
C GLU A 648 20.44 13.21 -0.61
N HIS A 649 20.06 14.02 0.40
CA HIS A 649 20.73 15.28 0.69
C HIS A 649 22.23 15.10 1.01
N ILE A 650 22.56 14.07 1.80
CA ILE A 650 23.95 13.75 2.14
C ILE A 650 24.73 13.35 0.88
N ALA A 651 24.17 12.46 0.05
CA ALA A 651 24.82 12.00 -1.16
C ALA A 651 25.08 13.15 -2.15
N ASP A 652 24.10 14.05 -2.32
CA ASP A 652 24.20 15.22 -3.18
C ASP A 652 25.27 16.20 -2.69
N ASP A 653 25.30 16.49 -1.39
CA ASP A 653 26.28 17.40 -0.80
C ASP A 653 27.71 16.85 -0.94
N ILE A 654 27.93 15.58 -0.59
CA ILE A 654 29.22 14.91 -0.77
C ILE A 654 29.64 14.90 -2.25
N SER A 655 28.71 14.58 -3.16
CA SER A 655 28.96 14.57 -4.61
C SER A 655 29.41 15.94 -5.12
N LYS A 656 28.73 17.02 -4.69
CA LYS A 656 29.10 18.41 -5.03
C LYS A 656 30.51 18.76 -4.54
N GLN A 657 30.84 18.42 -3.30
CA GLN A 657 32.17 18.66 -2.73
C GLN A 657 33.29 17.85 -3.42
N LEU A 658 33.00 16.62 -3.85
CA LEU A 658 33.94 15.80 -4.60
C LEU A 658 34.15 16.34 -6.03
N ARG A 659 33.12 16.94 -6.64
CA ARG A 659 33.24 17.58 -7.96
C ARG A 659 34.02 18.88 -7.89
N SER A 660 33.81 19.71 -6.87
CA SER A 660 34.54 20.98 -6.68
C SER A 660 36.01 20.79 -6.28
N SER A 661 36.39 19.61 -5.78
CA SER A 661 37.78 19.27 -5.44
C SER A 661 38.56 18.58 -6.56
N LYS A 662 37.97 18.36 -7.75
CA LYS A 662 38.72 17.97 -8.94
C LYS A 662 39.38 19.21 -9.57
N PRO A 663 40.70 19.21 -9.83
CA PRO A 663 41.32 20.31 -10.55
C PRO A 663 40.76 20.35 -11.98
N THR A 664 40.31 21.53 -12.42
CA THR A 664 40.02 21.81 -13.82
C THR A 664 41.27 21.49 -14.65
N PRO A 665 41.18 20.77 -15.79
CA PRO A 665 42.33 20.63 -16.66
C PRO A 665 42.71 22.03 -17.15
N ASN A 666 43.97 22.41 -16.93
CA ASN A 666 44.55 23.64 -17.46
C ASN A 666 44.17 23.80 -18.94
N SER A 667 43.40 24.84 -19.25
CA SER A 667 43.46 25.49 -20.56
C SER A 667 44.79 26.22 -20.63
N GLY A 668 45.86 25.45 -20.88
CA GLY A 668 47.21 25.95 -21.12
C GLY A 668 47.46 25.99 -22.62
N SER A 669 47.66 27.20 -23.12
CA SER A 669 48.15 27.57 -24.45
C SER A 669 49.36 26.76 -24.94
N ALA A 670 49.27 26.26 -26.17
CA ALA A 670 50.29 26.35 -27.22
C ALA A 670 49.60 26.12 -28.57
#